data_AF-A0ABD2N335-F1
#
_entry.id   AF-A0ABD2N335-F1
#
_cell.length_a   1.000
_cell.length_b   1.000
_cell.length_c   1.000
_cell.angle_alpha   90.00
_cell.angle_beta   90.00
_cell.angle_gamma   90.00
#
_symmetry.space_group_name_H-M   'P 1'
#
loop_
_entity.id
_entity.type
_entity.pdbx_description
1 polymer ?
#
loop_
_entity_poly.entity_id
_entity_poly.type
_entity_poly.pdbx_seq_one_letter_code
_entity_poly.pdbx_strand_id
1 'polypeptide(L)'
;MFRVKFYECPPWFTDEEITDFILKHCVLIHLDDPVDKFNILVFMTQKLFTFAQDQCKIEGADAVMMQEVLLGGHLYLQVVKERLQNWLGNLKLRLMRRAKTNTNFHITQHEIITSAKYAGSLETSMEKFLATGNIVSQSGLGLMQDKGLTIVAENINRMRYMSHFKAVHRGAFFQEMRTTEARQLLPDAWGFICPVHTPDGAPCGLLNHLTSQCVISEEPDEEKLKNIPLVLTELGMVPMNSINDNLNLKEFYTVHLDGRIIGYVKDNSSGKIVDKLRLLKIKGKQVPYSMEIVLVPKKEVSCQYPGIFIFTGAARMMRPLLNLATREIEYVGTFEQVYLHVCVTAEEVYQGVTTHMELAKTSFLSNLAQLIPMPDCNQSPRNMYQCQMGKQTMGTPCHNWPVQSETKLYRLQTPASPLFRPAHYDDIGLDDFAMGTNAIVAVISYTGYDMEDAMIINKAAHDRGFAHGSVIKSEFITLDNPGDYFCRDPSQPNLEAHLDNDGLPFVGKKMQSGDPLYCYYNADESRYILKKFSAKEECTVESVKQCGDFGQRTGRLACVTFRLSRNPSVGDKFASRAGQKGICSQKWVTEDLPFTESGLVPDIVFNPHGFPSRMTIAMMIELMAGKSASIHGLVHDATPFKFSEDDTAIDYFGRLLEAGGYNYYGTEAMYSGIDGREMTAQIFFGVVHYQRLRHMVSDKWQVRSTGPIDIVTHQPLKGRKRGGGVRFGEMERDSLISHGASFLLQDRLFHCSDASMALICTSCGTLLGPVTITITCDRNKQFETKEHCRLCGHGKNIEEIQIPYIFKFFVTQLASCNINVKIGSQKCEFSYAL
;
A
#
# COMPACT_ATOMS: atom_id res chain seq x y z
N MET A 1 32.64 -8.45 -25.33
CA MET A 1 33.14 -7.06 -25.37
C MET A 1 32.85 -6.40 -24.02
N PHE A 2 33.58 -6.78 -22.97
CA PHE A 2 33.40 -6.30 -21.58
C PHE A 2 34.73 -5.74 -21.09
N ARG A 3 35.06 -4.49 -21.42
CA ARG A 3 36.07 -3.76 -20.65
C ARG A 3 35.35 -3.14 -19.47
N VAL A 4 35.28 -3.88 -18.35
CA VAL A 4 34.87 -3.30 -17.07
C VAL A 4 35.89 -2.21 -16.75
N LYS A 5 35.47 -0.95 -16.78
CA LYS A 5 36.32 0.18 -16.40
C LYS A 5 36.16 0.40 -14.91
N PHE A 6 37.20 0.11 -14.14
CA PHE A 6 37.28 0.46 -12.72
C PHE A 6 37.61 1.94 -12.60
N TYR A 7 36.58 2.81 -12.62
CA TYR A 7 36.74 4.27 -12.53
C TYR A 7 37.37 4.74 -11.21
N GLU A 8 37.34 3.86 -10.21
CA GLU A 8 37.92 4.02 -8.88
C GLU A 8 39.43 3.80 -8.87
N CYS A 9 39.94 2.90 -9.73
CA CYS A 9 41.36 2.61 -9.83
C CYS A 9 42.07 3.73 -10.62
N PRO A 10 43.11 4.34 -10.05
CA PRO A 10 43.95 5.29 -10.77
C PRO A 10 44.69 4.68 -11.97
N PRO A 11 45.04 5.47 -12.99
CA PRO A 11 45.77 4.99 -14.16
C PRO A 11 47.22 4.57 -13.86
N TRP A 12 47.74 4.89 -12.67
CA TRP A 12 49.08 4.52 -12.22
C TRP A 12 49.11 3.23 -11.39
N PHE A 13 47.96 2.59 -11.15
CA PHE A 13 47.94 1.29 -10.49
C PHE A 13 48.56 0.21 -11.38
N THR A 14 49.33 -0.69 -10.79
CA THR A 14 49.86 -1.87 -11.49
C THR A 14 48.75 -2.89 -11.74
N ASP A 15 48.97 -3.82 -12.69
CA ASP A 15 48.01 -4.90 -12.95
C ASP A 15 47.79 -5.80 -11.71
N GLU A 16 48.80 -5.93 -10.86
CA GLU A 16 48.74 -6.64 -9.58
C GLU A 16 47.83 -5.91 -8.58
N GLU A 17 48.00 -4.60 -8.41
CA GLU A 17 47.15 -3.77 -7.54
C GLU A 17 45.69 -3.76 -8.01
N ILE A 18 45.46 -3.77 -9.32
CA ILE A 18 44.11 -3.89 -9.89
C ILE A 18 43.52 -5.28 -9.59
N THR A 19 44.33 -6.32 -9.67
CA THR A 19 43.89 -7.70 -9.35
C THR A 19 43.52 -7.83 -7.88
N ASP A 20 44.33 -7.31 -6.97
CA ASP A 20 44.03 -7.26 -5.54
C ASP A 20 42.74 -6.47 -5.25
N PHE A 21 42.54 -5.35 -5.95
CA PHE A 21 41.30 -4.58 -5.85
C PHE A 21 40.08 -5.42 -6.25
N ILE A 22 40.15 -6.17 -7.36
CA ILE A 22 39.06 -7.04 -7.83
C ILE A 22 38.79 -8.15 -6.81
N LEU A 23 39.84 -8.82 -6.32
CA LEU A 23 39.70 -9.89 -5.34
C LEU A 23 39.09 -9.37 -4.04
N LYS A 24 39.41 -8.15 -3.62
CA LYS A 24 38.86 -7.55 -2.40
C LYS A 24 37.41 -7.08 -2.55
N HIS A 25 37.08 -6.38 -3.64
CA HIS A 25 35.81 -5.67 -3.79
C HIS A 25 34.75 -6.36 -4.66
N CYS A 26 35.10 -7.40 -5.42
CA CYS A 26 34.16 -8.10 -6.31
C CYS A 26 33.91 -9.56 -5.90
N VAL A 27 34.89 -10.23 -5.28
CA VAL A 27 34.82 -11.66 -4.95
C VAL A 27 34.64 -11.85 -3.45
N LEU A 28 33.51 -12.44 -3.04
CA LEU A 28 33.23 -12.81 -1.65
C LEU A 28 33.56 -11.68 -0.65
N ILE A 29 32.92 -10.53 -0.87
CA ILE A 29 33.22 -9.26 -0.18
C ILE A 29 32.96 -9.26 1.33
N HIS A 30 32.29 -10.30 1.85
CA HIS A 30 32.06 -10.47 3.28
C HIS A 30 33.30 -11.01 4.01
N LEU A 31 34.33 -11.46 3.28
CA LEU A 31 35.60 -11.95 3.82
C LEU A 31 36.73 -11.00 3.43
N ASP A 32 37.62 -10.69 4.37
CA ASP A 32 38.82 -9.89 4.11
C ASP A 32 40.05 -10.75 3.80
N ASP A 33 40.17 -11.93 4.42
CA ASP A 33 41.34 -12.82 4.28
C ASP A 33 41.28 -13.66 2.99
N PRO A 34 42.31 -13.62 2.12
CA PRO A 34 42.40 -14.47 0.93
C PRO A 34 42.29 -15.97 1.21
N VAL A 35 42.79 -16.45 2.35
CA VAL A 35 42.73 -17.88 2.72
C VAL A 35 41.29 -18.30 3.00
N ASP A 36 40.53 -17.46 3.71
CA ASP A 36 39.11 -17.71 3.98
C ASP A 36 38.30 -17.69 2.69
N LYS A 37 38.61 -16.77 1.75
CA LYS A 37 38.01 -16.75 0.41
C LYS A 37 38.28 -18.03 -0.37
N PHE A 38 39.52 -18.53 -0.32
CA PHE A 38 39.88 -19.78 -0.96
C PHE A 38 39.09 -20.96 -0.37
N ASN A 39 39.04 -21.07 0.95
CA ASN A 39 38.33 -22.13 1.65
C ASN A 39 36.83 -22.18 1.30
N ILE A 40 36.17 -21.02 1.26
CA ILE A 40 34.75 -20.97 0.90
C ILE A 40 34.53 -21.26 -0.59
N LEU A 41 35.42 -20.86 -1.50
CA LEU A 41 35.33 -21.22 -2.93
C LEU A 41 35.46 -22.74 -3.13
N VAL A 42 36.35 -23.40 -2.40
CA VAL A 42 36.46 -24.86 -2.39
C VAL A 42 35.15 -25.48 -1.89
N PHE A 43 34.58 -24.97 -0.79
CA PHE A 43 33.30 -25.43 -0.26
C PHE A 43 32.14 -25.24 -1.25
N MET A 44 32.03 -24.08 -1.89
CA MET A 44 31.02 -23.82 -2.93
C MET A 44 31.16 -24.77 -4.11
N THR A 45 32.40 -25.07 -4.51
CA THR A 45 32.69 -26.02 -5.59
C THR A 45 32.28 -27.44 -5.20
N GLN A 46 32.55 -27.85 -3.96
CA GLN A 46 32.09 -29.14 -3.42
C GLN A 46 30.57 -29.22 -3.39
N LYS A 47 29.88 -28.19 -2.87
CA LYS A 47 28.41 -28.11 -2.86
C LYS A 47 27.84 -28.20 -4.28
N LEU A 48 28.45 -27.52 -5.24
CA LEU A 48 28.05 -27.57 -6.65
C LEU A 48 28.21 -28.98 -7.24
N PHE A 49 29.32 -29.67 -6.96
CA PHE A 49 29.51 -31.05 -7.44
C PHE A 49 28.54 -32.04 -6.77
N THR A 50 28.29 -31.90 -5.46
CA THR A 50 27.28 -32.71 -4.76
C THR A 50 25.89 -32.49 -5.33
N PHE A 51 25.55 -31.25 -5.68
CA PHE A 51 24.30 -30.93 -6.38
C PHE A 51 24.25 -31.55 -7.78
N ALA A 52 25.33 -31.44 -8.57
CA ALA A 52 25.42 -32.04 -9.90
C ALA A 52 25.35 -33.58 -9.89
N GLN A 53 25.65 -34.22 -8.75
CA GLN A 53 25.50 -35.65 -8.52
C GLN A 53 24.11 -36.05 -7.97
N ASP A 54 23.14 -35.12 -7.92
CA ASP A 54 21.80 -35.30 -7.36
C ASP A 54 21.75 -35.68 -5.86
N GLN A 55 22.87 -35.52 -5.15
CA GLN A 55 22.96 -35.80 -3.71
C GLN A 55 22.44 -34.63 -2.85
N CYS A 56 22.29 -33.44 -3.43
CA CYS A 56 21.74 -32.26 -2.78
C CYS A 56 20.49 -31.77 -3.51
N LYS A 57 19.46 -31.33 -2.78
CA LYS A 57 18.27 -30.67 -3.36
C LYS A 57 18.51 -29.18 -3.60
N ILE A 58 17.75 -28.62 -4.54
CA ILE A 58 17.74 -27.18 -4.82
C ILE A 58 17.11 -26.46 -3.63
N GLU A 59 17.81 -25.45 -3.13
CA GLU A 59 17.29 -24.53 -2.13
C GLU A 59 16.46 -23.44 -2.85
N GLY A 60 15.16 -23.37 -2.56
CA GLY A 60 14.28 -22.38 -3.19
C GLY A 60 14.59 -20.97 -2.69
N ALA A 61 14.90 -20.04 -3.61
CA ALA A 61 15.16 -18.63 -3.27
C ALA A 61 13.92 -17.89 -2.73
N ASP A 62 12.72 -18.45 -2.95
CA ASP A 62 11.46 -17.91 -2.46
C ASP A 62 11.07 -18.42 -1.06
N ALA A 63 11.80 -19.43 -0.55
CA ALA A 63 11.64 -19.88 0.82
C ALA A 63 12.11 -18.80 1.80
N VAL A 64 11.32 -18.54 2.84
CA VAL A 64 11.59 -17.52 3.87
C VAL A 64 12.86 -17.88 4.65
N MET A 65 13.21 -19.16 4.75
CA MET A 65 14.48 -19.61 5.35
C MET A 65 15.73 -19.08 4.63
N MET A 66 15.64 -18.72 3.35
CA MET A 66 16.76 -18.18 2.55
C MET A 66 16.69 -16.67 2.38
N GLN A 67 15.80 -16.00 3.11
CA GLN A 67 15.53 -14.57 2.96
C GLN A 67 15.85 -13.80 4.25
N GLU A 68 16.27 -12.55 4.05
CA GLU A 68 16.48 -11.55 5.10
C GLU A 68 15.69 -10.28 4.78
N VAL A 69 15.62 -9.35 5.72
CA VAL A 69 14.84 -8.11 5.57
C VAL A 69 15.75 -6.92 5.39
N LEU A 70 15.75 -6.32 4.19
CA LEU A 70 16.42 -5.05 3.97
C LEU A 70 15.66 -3.91 4.69
N LEU A 71 16.24 -3.43 5.79
CA LEU A 71 15.68 -2.31 6.55
C LEU A 71 15.81 -0.98 5.81
N GLY A 72 14.85 -0.07 6.05
CA GLY A 72 14.86 1.27 5.47
C GLY A 72 16.12 2.07 5.82
N GLY A 73 16.68 1.87 7.02
CA GLY A 73 17.95 2.48 7.43
C GLY A 73 19.15 1.98 6.62
N HIS A 74 19.24 0.68 6.36
CA HIS A 74 20.30 0.10 5.52
C HIS A 74 20.22 0.64 4.09
N LEU A 75 19.01 0.66 3.51
CA LEU A 75 18.79 1.23 2.19
C LEU A 75 19.17 2.71 2.16
N TYR A 76 18.77 3.48 3.17
CA TYR A 76 19.12 4.89 3.29
C TYR A 76 20.64 5.10 3.29
N LEU A 77 21.39 4.31 4.08
CA LEU A 77 22.85 4.37 4.12
C LEU A 77 23.49 3.99 2.78
N GLN A 78 22.98 2.97 2.10
CA GLN A 78 23.45 2.58 0.77
C GLN A 78 23.27 3.72 -0.25
N VAL A 79 22.11 4.38 -0.23
CA VAL A 79 21.85 5.55 -1.09
C VAL A 79 22.78 6.70 -0.74
N VAL A 80 22.96 7.02 0.54
CA VAL A 80 23.87 8.08 0.98
C VAL A 80 25.30 7.79 0.54
N LYS A 81 25.78 6.55 0.73
CA LYS A 81 27.11 6.11 0.27
C LYS A 81 27.30 6.36 -1.21
N GLU A 82 26.36 5.92 -2.05
CA GLU A 82 26.45 6.12 -3.50
C GLU A 82 26.39 7.61 -3.87
N ARG A 83 25.57 8.42 -3.21
CA ARG A 83 25.49 9.86 -3.47
C ARG A 83 26.77 10.58 -3.07
N LEU A 84 27.41 10.20 -1.97
CA LEU A 84 28.72 10.70 -1.57
C LEU A 84 29.80 10.31 -2.58
N GLN A 85 29.78 9.07 -3.06
CA GLN A 85 30.71 8.61 -4.09
C GLN A 85 30.54 9.37 -5.41
N ASN A 86 29.30 9.61 -5.83
CA ASN A 86 28.99 10.44 -7.00
C ASN A 86 29.46 11.89 -6.81
N TRP A 87 29.31 12.45 -5.61
CA TRP A 87 29.80 13.78 -5.27
C TRP A 87 31.33 13.86 -5.38
N LEU A 88 32.06 12.87 -4.86
CA LEU A 88 33.51 12.75 -5.02
C LEU A 88 33.93 12.62 -6.49
N GLY A 89 33.20 11.82 -7.27
CA GLY A 89 33.41 11.69 -8.72
C GLY A 89 33.22 13.01 -9.46
N ASN A 90 32.17 13.78 -9.12
CA ASN A 90 31.91 15.10 -9.68
C ASN A 90 32.99 16.12 -9.28
N LEU A 91 33.47 16.08 -8.04
CA LEU A 91 34.57 16.91 -7.58
C LEU A 91 35.85 16.62 -8.38
N LYS A 92 36.22 15.34 -8.52
CA LYS A 92 37.36 14.89 -9.34
C LYS A 92 37.22 15.37 -10.79
N LEU A 93 36.05 15.20 -11.41
CA LEU A 93 35.80 15.64 -12.79
C LEU A 93 35.97 17.16 -12.95
N ARG A 94 35.51 17.96 -11.98
CA ARG A 94 35.65 19.42 -12.00
C ARG A 94 37.11 19.86 -11.85
N LEU A 95 37.84 19.26 -10.91
CA LEU A 95 39.28 19.51 -10.75
C LEU A 95 40.04 19.17 -12.03
N MET A 96 39.78 18.00 -12.63
CA MET A 96 40.39 17.59 -13.88
C MET A 96 40.04 18.51 -15.05
N ARG A 97 38.81 19.03 -15.14
CA ARG A 97 38.43 20.01 -16.16
C ARG A 97 39.20 21.31 -16.01
N ARG A 98 39.36 21.82 -14.78
CA ARG A 98 40.14 23.05 -14.50
C ARG A 98 41.63 22.87 -14.76
N ALA A 99 42.18 21.72 -14.37
CA ALA A 99 43.56 21.34 -14.68
C ALA A 99 43.82 21.29 -16.19
N LYS A 100 42.82 20.91 -17.01
CA LYS A 100 42.94 20.98 -18.48
C LYS A 100 42.83 22.39 -19.05
N THR A 101 42.20 23.33 -18.34
CA THR A 101 42.00 24.71 -18.83
C THR A 101 43.16 25.63 -18.46
N ASN A 102 43.80 25.40 -17.31
CA ASN A 102 44.94 26.19 -16.83
C ASN A 102 46.25 25.41 -16.97
N THR A 103 47.24 25.98 -17.65
CA THR A 103 48.56 25.34 -17.87
C THR A 103 49.41 25.22 -16.60
N ASN A 104 49.23 26.11 -15.62
CA ASN A 104 49.88 26.09 -14.30
C ASN A 104 48.86 25.86 -13.17
N PHE A 105 48.24 24.68 -13.12
CA PHE A 105 47.25 24.33 -12.11
C PHE A 105 47.90 23.69 -10.88
N HIS A 106 47.74 24.33 -9.70
CA HIS A 106 48.18 23.79 -8.41
C HIS A 106 46.99 23.66 -7.47
N ILE A 107 46.78 22.46 -6.92
CA ILE A 107 45.68 22.16 -5.99
C ILE A 107 45.87 22.99 -4.71
N THR A 108 45.20 24.13 -4.64
CA THR A 108 45.16 25.01 -3.45
C THR A 108 43.86 24.80 -2.68
N GLN A 109 43.85 25.10 -1.38
CA GLN A 109 42.64 25.00 -0.55
C GLN A 109 41.47 25.81 -1.13
N HIS A 110 41.76 26.98 -1.70
CA HIS A 110 40.77 27.83 -2.35
C HIS A 110 40.13 27.16 -3.58
N GLU A 111 40.91 26.46 -4.40
CA GLU A 111 40.41 25.74 -5.57
C GLU A 111 39.55 24.52 -5.21
N ILE A 112 39.91 23.80 -4.14
CA ILE A 112 39.11 22.69 -3.61
C ILE A 112 37.75 23.21 -3.15
N ILE A 113 37.72 24.26 -2.32
CA ILE A 113 36.47 24.86 -1.82
C ILE A 113 35.62 25.38 -2.98
N THR A 114 36.24 26.06 -3.95
CA THR A 114 35.52 26.56 -5.13
C THR A 114 34.93 25.41 -5.94
N SER A 115 35.68 24.34 -6.18
CA SER A 115 35.20 23.18 -6.96
C SER A 115 34.14 22.38 -6.20
N ALA A 116 34.25 22.28 -4.88
CA ALA A 116 33.27 21.64 -3.99
C ALA A 116 31.93 22.39 -3.99
N LYS A 117 31.92 23.72 -3.96
CA LYS A 117 30.70 24.53 -4.06
C LYS A 117 29.85 24.19 -5.29
N TYR A 118 30.48 23.79 -6.39
CA TYR A 118 29.76 23.42 -7.60
C TYR A 118 29.56 21.91 -7.78
N ALA A 119 30.08 21.04 -6.90
CA ALA A 119 29.95 19.58 -7.04
C ALA A 119 28.50 19.07 -6.82
N GLY A 120 27.61 19.92 -6.31
CA GLY A 120 26.19 19.63 -6.06
C GLY A 120 25.88 19.41 -4.59
N SER A 121 24.60 19.51 -4.21
CA SER A 121 24.11 19.27 -2.85
C SER A 121 23.61 17.83 -2.67
N LEU A 122 24.01 17.20 -1.56
CA LEU A 122 23.47 15.91 -1.14
C LEU A 122 22.00 16.01 -0.74
N GLU A 123 21.64 17.10 -0.05
CA GLU A 123 20.31 17.37 0.51
C GLU A 123 19.20 17.24 -0.52
N THR A 124 19.29 17.99 -1.63
CA THR A 124 18.26 17.99 -2.69
C THR A 124 18.11 16.62 -3.34
N SER A 125 19.20 15.85 -3.41
CA SER A 125 19.17 14.50 -3.98
C SER A 125 18.47 13.51 -3.04
N MET A 126 18.74 13.61 -1.74
CA MET A 126 18.08 12.79 -0.72
C MET A 126 16.60 13.16 -0.55
N GLU A 127 16.28 14.46 -0.60
CA GLU A 127 14.89 14.95 -0.56
C GLU A 127 14.08 14.41 -1.74
N LYS A 128 14.65 14.43 -2.96
CA LYS A 128 14.01 13.82 -4.14
C LYS A 128 13.84 12.30 -4.00
N PHE A 129 14.82 11.61 -3.43
CA PHE A 129 14.73 10.17 -3.18
C PHE A 129 13.59 9.87 -2.21
N LEU A 130 13.53 10.56 -1.07
CA LEU A 130 12.47 10.35 -0.08
C LEU A 130 11.08 10.72 -0.63
N ALA A 131 10.97 11.80 -1.39
CA ALA A 131 9.71 12.28 -1.95
C ALA A 131 9.18 11.40 -3.09
N THR A 132 10.03 10.80 -3.91
CA THR A 132 9.62 10.04 -5.10
C THR A 132 9.81 8.52 -5.00
N GLY A 133 10.66 8.06 -4.09
CA GLY A 133 11.03 6.65 -3.94
C GLY A 133 11.84 6.07 -5.09
N ASN A 134 12.40 6.93 -5.95
CA ASN A 134 13.12 6.55 -7.16
C ASN A 134 14.62 6.80 -6.99
N ILE A 135 15.43 5.81 -7.39
CA ILE A 135 16.87 5.90 -7.36
C ILE A 135 17.40 5.84 -8.78
N VAL A 136 18.10 6.90 -9.18
CA VAL A 136 19.01 6.83 -10.34
C VAL A 136 20.39 6.45 -9.80
N SER A 137 20.73 5.17 -9.93
CA SER A 137 21.98 4.55 -9.48
C SER A 137 22.77 4.04 -10.69
N GLN A 138 24.10 4.15 -10.67
CA GLN A 138 24.95 3.53 -11.68
C GLN A 138 25.27 2.07 -11.33
N SER A 139 25.25 1.74 -10.03
CA SER A 139 25.54 0.40 -9.51
C SER A 139 24.28 -0.49 -9.39
N GLY A 140 23.09 0.12 -9.41
CA GLY A 140 21.82 -0.56 -9.13
C GLY A 140 21.64 -0.95 -7.65
N LEU A 141 22.59 -0.59 -6.76
CA LEU A 141 22.58 -0.91 -5.32
C LEU A 141 22.39 -2.40 -4.98
N GLY A 142 22.60 -3.31 -5.94
CA GLY A 142 22.31 -4.73 -5.80
C GLY A 142 20.82 -5.07 -5.74
N LEU A 143 19.92 -4.12 -6.04
CA LEU A 143 18.47 -4.33 -6.06
C LEU A 143 17.98 -4.59 -7.48
N MET A 144 16.94 -5.42 -7.60
CA MET A 144 16.26 -5.67 -8.88
C MET A 144 15.29 -4.56 -9.28
N GLN A 145 15.04 -3.58 -8.40
CA GLN A 145 14.12 -2.47 -8.63
C GLN A 145 14.76 -1.13 -8.26
N ASP A 146 14.39 -0.09 -8.99
CA ASP A 146 14.89 1.29 -8.86
C ASP A 146 13.79 2.28 -8.42
N LYS A 147 12.54 1.82 -8.32
CA LYS A 147 11.34 2.65 -8.06
C LYS A 147 10.51 2.07 -6.93
N GLY A 148 9.71 2.93 -6.29
CA GLY A 148 8.76 2.52 -5.25
C GLY A 148 9.42 2.11 -3.94
N LEU A 149 10.62 2.62 -3.65
CA LEU A 149 11.39 2.28 -2.45
C LEU A 149 10.98 3.08 -1.22
N THR A 150 10.24 4.18 -1.40
CA THR A 150 9.59 4.92 -0.32
C THR A 150 8.09 4.97 -0.55
N ILE A 151 7.33 4.99 0.54
CA ILE A 151 5.87 5.09 0.52
C ILE A 151 5.42 6.18 1.50
N VAL A 152 4.27 6.77 1.22
CA VAL A 152 3.62 7.68 2.17
C VAL A 152 3.02 6.84 3.31
N ALA A 153 3.38 7.16 4.54
CA ALA A 153 2.77 6.57 5.73
C ALA A 153 1.35 7.14 5.90
N GLU A 154 0.36 6.48 5.29
CA GLU A 154 -1.02 6.96 5.30
C GLU A 154 -1.63 6.82 6.70
N ASN A 155 -1.96 7.94 7.35
CA ASN A 155 -2.69 7.94 8.63
C ASN A 155 -4.21 8.10 8.42
N ILE A 156 -4.81 7.17 7.65
CA ILE A 156 -6.28 7.10 7.50
C ILE A 156 -6.92 6.74 8.84
N ASN A 157 -6.33 5.74 9.50
CA ASN A 157 -6.69 5.25 10.82
C ASN A 157 -5.46 4.57 11.45
N ARG A 158 -5.54 4.26 12.74
CA ARG A 158 -4.42 3.66 13.49
C ARG A 158 -4.00 2.29 12.98
N MET A 159 -4.95 1.45 12.52
CA MET A 159 -4.65 0.12 11.96
C MET A 159 -3.82 0.24 10.67
N ARG A 160 -4.15 1.19 9.78
CA ARG A 160 -3.40 1.46 8.56
C ARG A 160 -2.00 1.97 8.87
N TYR A 161 -1.90 2.95 9.77
CA TYR A 161 -0.62 3.53 10.16
C TYR A 161 0.34 2.46 10.71
N MET A 162 -0.11 1.64 11.66
CA MET A 162 0.70 0.56 12.24
C MET A 162 1.08 -0.51 11.20
N SER A 163 0.20 -0.82 10.24
CA SER A 163 0.48 -1.83 9.22
C SER A 163 1.68 -1.48 8.33
N HIS A 164 1.95 -0.20 8.10
CA HIS A 164 3.09 0.24 7.29
C HIS A 164 4.44 -0.20 7.87
N PHE A 165 4.59 -0.22 9.20
CA PHE A 165 5.84 -0.54 9.87
C PHE A 165 6.10 -2.05 10.02
N LYS A 166 5.09 -2.88 9.77
CA LYS A 166 5.22 -4.35 9.78
C LYS A 166 5.13 -4.94 8.36
N ALA A 167 4.94 -4.11 7.34
CA ALA A 167 4.82 -4.55 5.96
C ALA A 167 6.20 -4.92 5.39
N VAL A 168 6.26 -6.06 4.69
CA VAL A 168 7.42 -6.55 3.96
C VAL A 168 6.98 -6.86 2.53
N HIS A 169 7.78 -6.41 1.56
CA HIS A 169 7.46 -6.54 0.14
C HIS A 169 8.58 -7.26 -0.59
N ARG A 170 8.24 -8.24 -1.44
CA ARG A 170 9.21 -9.05 -2.20
C ARG A 170 9.94 -8.28 -3.31
N GLY A 171 9.34 -7.20 -3.81
CA GLY A 171 9.81 -6.36 -4.91
C GLY A 171 8.78 -6.24 -6.04
N ALA A 172 8.71 -5.08 -6.69
CA ALA A 172 7.79 -4.82 -7.81
C ALA A 172 8.10 -5.70 -9.02
N PHE A 173 9.35 -6.12 -9.18
CA PHE A 173 9.78 -7.07 -10.21
C PHE A 173 8.95 -8.37 -10.20
N PHE A 174 8.60 -8.88 -9.02
CA PHE A 174 7.80 -10.10 -8.87
C PHE A 174 6.31 -9.88 -9.17
N GLN A 175 5.84 -8.63 -9.28
CA GLN A 175 4.46 -8.35 -9.68
C GLN A 175 4.25 -8.56 -11.18
N GLU A 176 5.29 -8.36 -11.99
CA GLU A 176 5.26 -8.57 -13.45
C GLU A 176 5.40 -10.05 -13.82
N MET A 177 5.98 -10.85 -12.93
CA MET A 177 6.09 -12.29 -13.10
C MET A 177 4.71 -12.97 -13.09
N ARG A 178 4.53 -13.90 -14.03
CA ARG A 178 3.31 -14.72 -14.15
C ARG A 178 3.33 -15.98 -13.27
N THR A 179 4.49 -16.32 -12.71
CA THR A 179 4.64 -17.47 -11.80
C THR A 179 4.01 -17.16 -10.44
N THR A 180 3.41 -18.18 -9.83
CA THR A 180 2.74 -18.05 -8.52
C THR A 180 3.62 -18.50 -7.35
N GLU A 181 4.77 -19.10 -7.61
CA GLU A 181 5.68 -19.65 -6.58
C GLU A 181 6.05 -18.60 -5.53
N ALA A 182 6.49 -17.42 -5.95
CA ALA A 182 6.82 -16.30 -5.06
C ALA A 182 5.62 -15.72 -4.28
N ARG A 183 4.38 -16.14 -4.58
CA ARG A 183 3.15 -15.69 -3.93
C ARG A 183 2.58 -16.73 -2.98
N GLN A 184 3.07 -17.96 -3.03
CA GLN A 184 2.56 -19.05 -2.21
C GLN A 184 3.00 -18.86 -0.76
N LEU A 185 2.08 -19.13 0.16
CA LEU A 185 2.42 -19.23 1.57
C LEU A 185 3.14 -20.57 1.80
N LEU A 186 4.35 -20.49 2.34
CA LEU A 186 5.17 -21.65 2.65
C LEU A 186 5.21 -21.93 4.16
N PRO A 187 5.37 -23.20 4.60
CA PRO A 187 5.37 -23.54 6.03
C PRO A 187 6.51 -22.93 6.85
N ASP A 188 7.66 -22.64 6.22
CA ASP A 188 8.81 -21.98 6.86
C ASP A 188 8.52 -20.52 7.24
N ALA A 189 7.46 -19.93 6.68
CA ALA A 189 6.97 -18.60 7.05
C ALA A 189 6.26 -18.56 8.43
N TRP A 190 5.92 -19.73 9.00
CA TRP A 190 5.19 -19.83 10.26
C TRP A 190 5.87 -19.05 11.39
N GLY A 191 5.11 -18.20 12.07
CA GLY A 191 5.63 -17.38 13.18
C GLY A 191 6.41 -16.13 12.76
N PHE A 192 6.80 -15.98 11.49
CA PHE A 192 7.52 -14.82 10.97
C PHE A 192 6.65 -13.92 10.12
N ILE A 193 5.95 -14.50 9.14
CA ILE A 193 5.04 -13.79 8.24
C ILE A 193 3.61 -14.26 8.53
N CYS A 194 2.70 -13.31 8.71
CA CYS A 194 1.31 -13.61 9.01
C CYS A 194 0.61 -14.21 7.77
N PRO A 195 -0.05 -15.38 7.90
CA PRO A 195 -0.72 -16.04 6.77
C PRO A 195 -2.00 -15.33 6.32
N VAL A 196 -2.61 -14.55 7.21
CA VAL A 196 -3.88 -13.85 6.97
C VAL A 196 -3.68 -12.45 6.37
N HIS A 197 -2.61 -11.75 6.76
CA HIS A 197 -2.47 -10.32 6.51
C HIS A 197 -1.70 -10.04 5.21
N THR A 198 -2.36 -10.32 4.09
CA THR A 198 -1.92 -9.97 2.74
C THR A 198 -3.08 -9.27 2.02
N PRO A 199 -2.85 -8.23 1.19
CA PRO A 199 -3.92 -7.61 0.41
C PRO A 199 -4.41 -8.56 -0.69
N ASP A 200 -5.65 -8.37 -1.14
CA ASP A 200 -6.15 -9.02 -2.34
C ASP A 200 -5.65 -8.33 -3.63
N GLY A 201 -5.89 -8.97 -4.78
CA GLY A 201 -5.54 -8.46 -6.10
C GLY A 201 -4.08 -8.65 -6.49
N ALA A 202 -3.53 -7.73 -7.28
CA ALA A 202 -2.18 -7.83 -7.83
C ALA A 202 -1.04 -8.00 -6.79
N PRO A 203 -1.07 -7.37 -5.59
CA PRO A 203 -0.03 -7.56 -4.59
C PRO A 203 -0.22 -8.79 -3.68
N CYS A 204 -1.24 -9.62 -3.91
CA CYS A 204 -1.50 -10.82 -3.10
C CYS A 204 -0.29 -11.75 -3.06
N GLY A 205 0.13 -12.11 -1.85
CA GLY A 205 1.29 -12.96 -1.57
C GLY A 205 2.65 -12.27 -1.67
N LEU A 206 2.72 -11.06 -2.25
CA LEU A 206 3.97 -10.29 -2.41
C LEU A 206 4.13 -9.19 -1.36
N LEU A 207 3.02 -8.57 -0.95
CA LEU A 207 2.98 -7.62 0.16
C LEU A 207 2.44 -8.35 1.40
N ASN A 208 3.34 -8.79 2.27
CA ASN A 208 2.97 -9.50 3.48
C ASN A 208 3.30 -8.65 4.70
N HIS A 209 2.90 -9.11 5.88
CA HIS A 209 3.19 -8.42 7.13
C HIS A 209 3.80 -9.39 8.13
N LEU A 210 4.79 -8.91 8.88
CA LEU A 210 5.39 -9.67 9.97
C LEU A 210 4.36 -9.97 11.06
N THR A 211 4.55 -11.08 11.77
CA THR A 211 3.77 -11.40 12.97
C THR A 211 4.02 -10.37 14.07
N SER A 212 3.15 -10.35 15.08
CA SER A 212 3.28 -9.40 16.19
C SER A 212 4.59 -9.61 16.98
N GLN A 213 4.96 -10.87 17.21
CA GLN A 213 6.14 -11.26 17.99
C GLN A 213 7.45 -11.35 17.17
N CYS A 214 7.39 -11.33 15.84
CA CYS A 214 8.61 -11.30 15.02
C CYS A 214 9.39 -10.00 15.26
N VAL A 215 10.67 -10.17 15.60
CA VAL A 215 11.67 -9.13 15.81
C VAL A 215 12.70 -9.21 14.70
N ILE A 216 13.25 -8.06 14.30
CA ILE A 216 14.38 -8.01 13.37
C ILE A 216 15.66 -7.86 14.17
N SER A 217 16.67 -8.68 13.91
CA SER A 217 17.94 -8.66 14.62
C SER A 217 18.68 -7.33 14.42
N GLU A 218 19.22 -6.80 15.52
CA GLU A 218 20.16 -5.68 15.53
C GLU A 218 21.60 -6.19 15.41
N GLU A 219 22.55 -5.28 15.18
CA GLU A 219 23.97 -5.61 15.19
C GLU A 219 24.39 -6.05 16.61
N PRO A 220 25.00 -7.25 16.77
CA PRO A 220 25.43 -7.74 18.07
C PRO A 220 26.75 -7.08 18.53
N ASP A 221 27.00 -7.11 19.84
CA ASP A 221 28.23 -6.57 20.43
C ASP A 221 29.50 -7.24 19.86
N GLU A 222 30.48 -6.44 19.43
CA GLU A 222 31.73 -6.93 18.83
C GLU A 222 32.53 -7.88 19.74
N GLU A 223 32.52 -7.64 21.06
CA GLU A 223 33.22 -8.51 22.02
C GLU A 223 32.62 -9.92 22.05
N LYS A 224 31.29 -10.02 21.99
CA LYS A 224 30.59 -11.30 21.95
C LYS A 224 30.84 -12.03 20.64
N LEU A 225 30.94 -11.32 19.53
CA LEU A 225 31.29 -11.89 18.22
C LEU A 225 32.69 -12.53 18.23
N LYS A 226 33.70 -11.82 18.75
CA LYS A 226 35.08 -12.32 18.85
C LYS A 226 35.19 -13.57 19.74
N ASN A 227 34.27 -13.72 20.70
CA ASN A 227 34.24 -14.85 21.62
C ASN A 227 33.66 -16.13 20.98
N ILE A 228 32.87 -16.05 19.90
CA ILE A 228 32.19 -17.22 19.30
C ILE A 228 33.19 -18.32 18.89
N PRO A 229 34.28 -18.04 18.14
CA PRO A 229 35.23 -19.08 17.77
C PRO A 229 35.90 -19.73 18.98
N LEU A 230 36.23 -18.94 20.01
CA LEU A 230 36.84 -19.43 21.26
C LEU A 230 35.90 -20.42 21.97
N VAL A 231 34.64 -20.02 22.16
CA VAL A 231 33.60 -20.87 22.76
C VAL A 231 33.42 -22.17 21.95
N LEU A 232 33.40 -22.09 20.62
CA LEU A 232 33.27 -23.29 19.80
C LEU A 232 34.48 -24.23 19.92
N THR A 233 35.70 -23.70 20.01
CA THR A 233 36.90 -24.49 20.28
C THR A 233 36.85 -25.14 21.66
N GLU A 234 36.40 -24.43 22.70
CA GLU A 234 36.18 -25.00 24.04
C GLU A 234 35.14 -26.13 24.05
N LEU A 235 34.11 -26.02 23.19
CA LEU A 235 33.08 -27.04 23.03
C LEU A 235 33.54 -28.26 22.20
N GLY A 236 34.75 -28.23 21.63
CA GLY A 236 35.35 -29.35 20.89
C GLY A 236 35.37 -29.19 19.37
N MET A 237 35.20 -27.98 18.83
CA MET A 237 35.46 -27.68 17.42
C MET A 237 36.96 -27.71 17.14
N VAL A 238 37.35 -28.42 16.07
CA VAL A 238 38.72 -28.38 15.56
C VAL A 238 38.88 -27.16 14.66
N PRO A 239 39.72 -26.17 15.01
CA PRO A 239 39.90 -24.97 14.20
C PRO A 239 40.59 -25.30 12.86
N MET A 240 40.32 -24.49 11.84
CA MET A 240 40.84 -24.69 10.47
C MET A 240 42.37 -24.84 10.42
N ASN A 241 43.09 -24.08 11.25
CA ASN A 241 44.56 -24.05 11.28
C ASN A 241 45.21 -25.31 11.86
N SER A 242 44.43 -26.19 12.50
CA SER A 242 44.91 -27.38 13.20
C SER A 242 44.56 -28.69 12.49
N ILE A 243 44.18 -28.62 11.22
CA ILE A 243 43.81 -29.79 10.42
C ILE A 243 45.07 -30.48 9.90
N ASN A 244 45.25 -31.74 10.28
CA ASN A 244 46.26 -32.63 9.69
C ASN A 244 45.67 -33.36 8.46
N ASP A 245 46.50 -33.65 7.45
CA ASP A 245 46.11 -34.33 6.20
C ASP A 245 45.44 -35.71 6.38
N ASN A 246 45.56 -36.31 7.57
CA ASN A 246 44.99 -37.64 7.91
C ASN A 246 43.53 -37.62 8.41
N LEU A 247 42.87 -36.45 8.49
CA LEU A 247 41.49 -36.36 8.95
C LEU A 247 40.49 -36.75 7.85
N ASN A 248 39.68 -37.77 8.10
CA ASN A 248 38.57 -38.14 7.21
C ASN A 248 37.43 -37.11 7.31
N LEU A 249 37.47 -36.09 6.46
CA LEU A 249 36.50 -34.98 6.43
C LEU A 249 35.04 -35.43 6.28
N LYS A 250 34.77 -36.66 5.80
CA LYS A 250 33.41 -37.20 5.69
C LYS A 250 32.71 -37.36 7.03
N GLU A 251 33.44 -37.59 8.12
CA GLU A 251 32.89 -37.76 9.48
C GLU A 251 32.68 -36.45 10.24
N PHE A 252 32.94 -35.31 9.60
CA PHE A 252 32.86 -33.98 10.22
C PHE A 252 31.81 -33.11 9.54
N TYR A 253 31.17 -32.23 10.31
CA TYR A 253 30.43 -31.09 9.81
C TYR A 253 31.37 -29.90 9.69
N THR A 254 31.22 -29.15 8.59
CA THR A 254 31.81 -27.82 8.45
C THR A 254 31.04 -26.84 9.33
N VAL A 255 31.76 -26.02 10.09
CA VAL A 255 31.16 -24.95 10.91
C VAL A 255 31.40 -23.62 10.23
N HIS A 256 30.31 -22.92 9.93
CA HIS A 256 30.30 -21.61 9.29
C HIS A 256 29.84 -20.54 10.27
N LEU A 257 30.55 -19.41 10.30
CA LEU A 257 30.17 -18.19 11.02
C LEU A 257 30.03 -17.06 10.00
N ASP A 258 28.79 -16.64 9.72
CA ASP A 258 28.46 -15.58 8.74
C ASP A 258 29.16 -15.76 7.37
N GLY A 259 29.23 -17.00 6.89
CA GLY A 259 29.87 -17.37 5.62
C GLY A 259 31.38 -17.67 5.71
N ARG A 260 32.01 -17.46 6.86
CA ARG A 260 33.40 -17.85 7.13
C ARG A 260 33.49 -19.27 7.68
N ILE A 261 34.33 -20.12 7.10
CA ILE A 261 34.58 -21.47 7.63
C ILE A 261 35.59 -21.36 8.77
N ILE A 262 35.15 -21.66 10.00
CA ILE A 262 35.98 -21.53 11.21
C ILE A 262 36.60 -22.86 11.67
N GLY A 263 35.99 -23.98 11.30
CA GLY A 263 36.48 -25.29 11.70
C GLY A 263 35.53 -26.45 11.41
N TYR A 264 35.82 -27.58 12.04
CA TYR A 264 35.12 -28.84 11.85
C TYR A 264 34.68 -29.45 13.18
N VAL A 265 33.49 -30.05 13.20
CA VAL A 265 32.93 -30.74 14.37
C VAL A 265 32.59 -32.19 13.99
N LYS A 266 32.96 -33.16 14.83
CA LYS A 266 32.67 -34.57 14.58
C LYS A 266 31.16 -34.85 14.67
N ASP A 267 30.64 -35.66 13.76
CA ASP A 267 29.21 -35.96 13.61
C ASP A 267 28.54 -36.35 14.94
N ASN A 268 29.10 -37.32 15.66
CA ASN A 268 28.58 -37.84 16.94
C ASN A 268 28.47 -36.80 18.08
N SER A 269 29.20 -35.68 17.98
CA SER A 269 29.21 -34.63 19.02
C SER A 269 28.43 -33.38 18.62
N SER A 270 28.00 -33.28 17.35
CA SER A 270 27.35 -32.09 16.79
C SER A 270 26.10 -31.66 17.57
N GLY A 271 25.16 -32.57 17.83
CA GLY A 271 23.94 -32.27 18.58
C GLY A 271 24.22 -31.72 19.99
N LYS A 272 25.13 -32.37 20.74
CA LYS A 272 25.50 -31.93 22.10
C LYS A 272 26.15 -30.54 22.11
N ILE A 273 26.94 -30.22 21.08
CA ILE A 273 27.58 -28.91 20.94
C ILE A 273 26.52 -27.84 20.64
N VAL A 274 25.59 -28.12 19.72
CA VAL A 274 24.49 -27.22 19.38
C VAL A 274 23.60 -26.95 20.59
N ASP A 275 23.23 -27.98 21.35
CA ASP A 275 22.43 -27.83 22.57
C ASP A 275 23.15 -26.96 23.62
N LYS A 276 24.44 -27.21 23.85
CA LYS A 276 25.25 -26.38 24.75
C LYS A 276 25.34 -24.93 24.26
N LEU A 277 25.50 -24.73 22.95
CA LEU A 277 25.56 -23.40 22.36
C LEU A 277 24.24 -22.64 22.52
N ARG A 278 23.09 -23.32 22.37
CA ARG A 278 21.76 -22.77 22.67
C ARG A 278 21.63 -22.36 24.14
N LEU A 279 22.12 -23.18 25.08
CA LEU A 279 22.13 -22.82 26.50
C LEU A 279 22.97 -21.55 26.77
N LEU A 280 24.10 -21.38 26.09
CA LEU A 280 24.92 -20.17 26.20
C LEU A 280 24.26 -18.95 25.57
N LYS A 281 23.56 -19.15 24.44
CA LYS A 281 22.75 -18.13 23.73
C LYS A 281 21.62 -17.60 24.61
N ILE A 282 20.86 -18.48 25.27
CA ILE A 282 19.77 -18.09 26.18
C ILE A 282 20.31 -17.22 27.33
N LYS A 283 21.48 -17.57 27.88
CA LYS A 283 22.12 -16.77 28.94
C LYS A 283 22.62 -15.40 28.45
N GLY A 284 22.93 -15.26 27.15
CA GLY A 284 23.32 -14.00 26.50
C GLY A 284 24.63 -13.36 26.96
N LYS A 285 25.42 -14.03 27.80
CA LYS A 285 26.67 -13.47 28.38
C LYS A 285 27.87 -13.61 27.46
N GLN A 286 28.13 -14.83 26.98
CA GLN A 286 29.33 -15.16 26.20
C GLN A 286 29.10 -15.06 24.68
N VAL A 287 27.87 -15.34 24.24
CA VAL A 287 27.45 -15.29 22.84
C VAL A 287 26.18 -14.43 22.73
N PRO A 288 25.92 -13.80 21.57
CA PRO A 288 24.74 -12.97 21.38
C PRO A 288 23.43 -13.78 21.47
N TYR A 289 22.39 -13.22 22.08
CA TYR A 289 21.07 -13.85 22.13
C TYR A 289 20.39 -13.89 20.75
N SER A 290 20.77 -12.98 19.83
CA SER A 290 20.28 -12.87 18.45
C SER A 290 20.96 -13.83 17.47
N MET A 291 21.89 -14.67 17.94
CA MET A 291 22.60 -15.66 17.15
C MET A 291 21.66 -16.77 16.67
N GLU A 292 21.65 -17.04 15.37
CA GLU A 292 20.91 -18.19 14.80
C GLU A 292 21.85 -19.38 14.68
N ILE A 293 21.38 -20.56 15.09
CA ILE A 293 22.19 -21.78 15.18
C ILE A 293 21.47 -22.90 14.41
N VAL A 294 21.96 -23.20 13.21
CA VAL A 294 21.37 -24.18 12.30
C VAL A 294 22.27 -25.41 12.22
N LEU A 295 21.69 -26.58 12.49
CA LEU A 295 22.31 -27.88 12.23
C LEU A 295 21.53 -28.56 11.12
N VAL A 296 22.13 -28.65 9.93
CA VAL A 296 21.57 -29.43 8.82
C VAL A 296 22.11 -30.85 8.91
N PRO A 297 21.29 -31.85 9.29
CA PRO A 297 21.77 -33.20 9.53
C PRO A 297 22.13 -33.90 8.21
N LYS A 298 23.19 -34.72 8.23
CA LYS A 298 23.50 -35.65 7.14
C LYS A 298 22.42 -36.73 7.07
N LYS A 299 21.82 -36.92 5.89
CA LYS A 299 20.87 -38.01 5.61
C LYS A 299 21.33 -38.77 4.38
N GLU A 300 20.94 -40.05 4.32
CA GLU A 300 21.22 -40.91 3.15
C GLU A 300 20.37 -40.51 1.93
N VAL A 301 19.25 -39.81 2.17
CA VAL A 301 18.36 -39.28 1.13
C VAL A 301 18.85 -37.90 0.68
N SER A 302 18.74 -37.63 -0.62
CA SER A 302 18.99 -36.31 -1.22
C SER A 302 18.22 -35.22 -0.47
N CYS A 303 18.94 -34.35 0.23
CA CYS A 303 18.41 -33.32 1.12
C CYS A 303 19.22 -32.02 0.98
N GLN A 304 18.98 -31.06 1.88
CA GLN A 304 19.76 -29.82 1.91
C GLN A 304 21.20 -30.10 2.30
N TYR A 305 22.15 -29.29 1.81
CA TYR A 305 23.57 -29.52 2.04
C TYR A 305 23.92 -29.46 3.54
N PRO A 306 24.53 -30.52 4.11
CA PRO A 306 24.77 -30.62 5.55
C PRO A 306 25.85 -29.68 6.05
N GLY A 307 25.69 -29.18 7.27
CA GLY A 307 26.62 -28.24 7.89
C GLY A 307 26.08 -27.65 9.19
N ILE A 308 26.96 -27.03 9.96
CA ILE A 308 26.58 -26.17 11.08
C ILE A 308 26.73 -24.73 10.61
N PHE A 309 25.62 -24.02 10.50
CA PHE A 309 25.60 -22.62 10.07
C PHE A 309 25.20 -21.73 11.23
N ILE A 310 26.06 -20.76 11.52
CA ILE A 310 25.88 -19.78 12.57
C ILE A 310 25.79 -18.41 11.90
N PHE A 311 24.69 -17.70 12.19
CA PHE A 311 24.46 -16.35 11.69
C PHE A 311 24.35 -15.37 12.84
N THR A 312 25.06 -14.25 12.73
CA THR A 312 25.06 -13.17 13.71
C THR A 312 24.70 -11.82 13.10
N GLY A 313 24.62 -11.73 11.77
CA GLY A 313 24.27 -10.50 11.05
C GLY A 313 22.98 -9.81 11.51
N ALA A 314 22.90 -8.50 11.26
CA ALA A 314 21.68 -7.71 11.46
C ALA A 314 20.62 -8.03 10.39
N ALA A 315 19.41 -7.50 10.54
CA ALA A 315 18.33 -7.60 9.55
C ALA A 315 17.74 -9.02 9.33
N ARG A 316 17.99 -9.96 10.23
CA ARG A 316 17.39 -11.31 10.21
C ARG A 316 16.07 -11.34 10.97
N MET A 317 15.14 -12.16 10.51
CA MET A 317 13.88 -12.40 11.20
C MET A 317 14.09 -13.39 12.34
N MET A 318 13.76 -12.96 13.57
CA MET A 318 13.85 -13.77 14.77
C MET A 318 12.50 -13.78 15.49
N ARG A 319 12.11 -14.90 16.10
CA ARG A 319 10.89 -14.98 16.91
C ARG A 319 11.15 -15.67 18.24
N PRO A 320 10.49 -15.24 19.34
CA PRO A 320 10.69 -15.84 20.64
C PRO A 320 9.88 -17.15 20.78
N LEU A 321 10.53 -18.19 21.29
CA LEU A 321 9.93 -19.49 21.64
C LEU A 321 10.30 -19.87 23.08
N LEU A 322 9.48 -20.68 23.75
CA LEU A 322 9.84 -21.25 25.04
C LEU A 322 10.69 -22.50 24.83
N ASN A 323 11.93 -22.50 25.33
CA ASN A 323 12.76 -23.71 25.35
C ASN A 323 12.32 -24.61 26.51
N LEU A 324 11.92 -25.85 26.22
CA LEU A 324 11.35 -26.76 27.22
C LEU A 324 12.38 -27.27 28.23
N ALA A 325 13.67 -27.31 27.87
CA ALA A 325 14.74 -27.80 28.74
C ALA A 325 15.12 -26.77 29.82
N THR A 326 15.22 -25.49 29.43
CA THR A 326 15.56 -24.39 30.36
C THR A 326 14.35 -23.70 30.97
N ARG A 327 13.18 -23.79 30.32
CA ARG A 327 11.98 -22.98 30.61
C ARG A 327 12.22 -21.47 30.48
N GLU A 328 13.14 -21.10 29.61
CA GLU A 328 13.46 -19.70 29.28
C GLU A 328 13.15 -19.42 27.81
N ILE A 329 13.02 -18.14 27.46
CA ILE A 329 12.72 -17.72 26.09
C ILE A 329 14.00 -17.78 25.25
N GLU A 330 13.91 -18.44 24.10
CA GLU A 330 14.95 -18.51 23.08
C GLU A 330 14.46 -17.83 21.80
N TYR A 331 15.29 -16.96 21.22
CA TYR A 331 14.99 -16.35 19.92
C TYR A 331 15.42 -17.29 18.79
N VAL A 332 14.51 -17.60 17.89
CA VAL A 332 14.71 -18.58 16.81
C VAL A 332 14.56 -17.90 15.45
N GLY A 333 15.53 -18.09 14.55
CA GLY A 333 15.55 -17.60 13.18
C GLY A 333 14.80 -18.50 12.19
N THR A 334 14.66 -18.00 10.95
CA THR A 334 13.87 -18.66 9.90
C THR A 334 14.48 -19.96 9.40
N PHE A 335 15.81 -20.03 9.32
CA PHE A 335 16.50 -21.21 8.82
C PHE A 335 16.57 -22.30 9.88
N GLU A 336 16.83 -21.93 11.14
CA GLU A 336 16.87 -22.92 12.22
C GLU A 336 15.51 -23.58 12.48
N GLN A 337 14.40 -22.85 12.26
CA GLN A 337 13.04 -23.36 12.45
C GLN A 337 12.75 -24.64 11.65
N VAL A 338 13.30 -24.77 10.44
CA VAL A 338 13.04 -25.92 9.55
C VAL A 338 13.45 -27.25 10.19
N TYR A 339 14.44 -27.22 11.09
CA TYR A 339 14.99 -28.39 11.76
C TYR A 339 14.59 -28.48 13.24
N LEU A 340 13.77 -27.55 13.74
CA LEU A 340 13.29 -27.55 15.12
C LEU A 340 11.90 -28.17 15.24
N HIS A 341 11.70 -28.86 16.35
CA HIS A 341 10.40 -29.42 16.73
C HIS A 341 9.74 -28.51 17.75
N VAL A 342 8.82 -27.68 17.26
CA VAL A 342 8.07 -26.69 18.05
C VAL A 342 6.62 -27.15 18.18
N CYS A 343 6.13 -27.33 19.40
CA CYS A 343 4.71 -27.58 19.67
C CYS A 343 3.94 -26.27 19.83
N VAL A 344 2.64 -26.26 19.50
CA VAL A 344 1.80 -25.05 19.66
C VAL A 344 1.26 -24.97 21.08
N THR A 345 0.90 -26.12 21.66
CA THR A 345 0.34 -26.24 23.00
C THR A 345 1.11 -27.26 23.84
N ALA A 346 0.99 -27.15 25.16
CA ALA A 346 1.63 -28.07 26.10
C ALA A 346 1.11 -29.52 25.97
N GLU A 347 -0.10 -29.70 25.42
CA GLU A 347 -0.72 -31.02 25.20
C GLU A 347 -0.10 -31.76 24.01
N GLU A 348 0.49 -31.04 23.06
CA GLU A 348 1.13 -31.58 21.85
C GLU A 348 2.61 -31.96 22.06
N VAL A 349 3.08 -32.03 23.30
CA VAL A 349 4.48 -32.30 23.62
C VAL A 349 4.78 -33.80 23.48
N TYR A 350 5.62 -34.16 22.52
CA TYR A 350 6.17 -35.51 22.37
C TYR A 350 7.49 -35.62 23.13
N GLN A 351 7.51 -36.47 24.16
CA GLN A 351 8.69 -36.68 25.00
C GLN A 351 9.89 -37.13 24.16
N GLY A 352 11.02 -36.42 24.31
CA GLY A 352 12.27 -36.70 23.61
C GLY A 352 12.34 -36.21 22.16
N VAL A 353 11.26 -35.65 21.60
CA VAL A 353 11.22 -35.11 20.23
C VAL A 353 11.04 -33.60 20.23
N THR A 354 10.02 -33.10 20.95
CA THR A 354 9.70 -31.68 21.00
C THR A 354 10.74 -30.93 21.83
N THR A 355 11.33 -29.88 21.26
CA THR A 355 12.38 -29.07 21.93
C THR A 355 11.86 -27.72 22.41
N HIS A 356 10.92 -27.13 21.67
CA HIS A 356 10.39 -25.80 21.96
C HIS A 356 8.86 -25.78 21.96
N MET A 357 8.29 -24.72 22.51
CA MET A 357 6.86 -24.44 22.52
C MET A 357 6.59 -22.99 22.12
N GLU A 358 5.51 -22.75 21.38
CA GLU A 358 5.00 -21.41 21.10
C GLU A 358 4.63 -20.69 22.41
N LEU A 359 4.84 -19.37 22.47
CA LEU A 359 4.46 -18.59 23.64
C LEU A 359 2.94 -18.48 23.79
N ALA A 360 2.24 -18.38 22.66
CA ALA A 360 0.79 -18.34 22.60
C ALA A 360 0.30 -18.95 21.28
N LYS A 361 -0.92 -19.49 21.28
CA LYS A 361 -1.59 -19.98 20.06
C LYS A 361 -1.75 -18.88 18.99
N THR A 362 -1.65 -17.60 19.37
CA THR A 362 -1.83 -16.44 18.48
C THR A 362 -0.53 -15.91 17.89
N SER A 363 0.64 -16.42 18.29
CA SER A 363 1.96 -15.88 17.94
C SER A 363 2.24 -15.82 16.43
N PHE A 364 1.57 -16.64 15.63
CA PHE A 364 1.70 -16.66 14.16
C PHE A 364 0.91 -15.56 13.43
N LEU A 365 0.08 -14.79 14.14
CA LEU A 365 -0.75 -13.73 13.57
C LEU A 365 -0.06 -12.36 13.64
N SER A 366 -0.36 -11.49 12.68
CA SER A 366 0.05 -10.08 12.73
C SER A 366 -0.81 -9.27 13.68
N ASN A 367 -0.36 -8.06 14.03
CA ASN A 367 -1.14 -7.12 14.85
C ASN A 367 -2.58 -6.94 14.38
N LEU A 368 -2.83 -6.83 13.06
CA LEU A 368 -4.19 -6.62 12.54
C LEU A 368 -5.01 -7.91 12.52
N ALA A 369 -4.39 -9.04 12.22
CA ALA A 369 -5.08 -10.32 12.20
C ALA A 369 -5.51 -10.75 13.62
N GLN A 370 -4.74 -10.39 14.65
CA GLN A 370 -5.09 -10.60 16.05
C GLN A 370 -6.25 -9.72 16.54
N LEU A 371 -6.62 -8.66 15.82
CA LEU A 371 -7.76 -7.78 16.18
C LEU A 371 -9.12 -8.29 15.66
N ILE A 372 -9.09 -9.34 14.84
CA ILE A 372 -10.30 -9.99 14.35
C ILE A 372 -10.88 -10.80 15.51
N PRO A 373 -12.18 -10.67 15.84
CA PRO A 373 -12.81 -11.52 16.85
C PRO A 373 -12.98 -12.94 16.31
N MET A 374 -12.44 -13.93 17.02
CA MET A 374 -12.52 -15.36 16.68
C MET A 374 -12.30 -15.69 15.18
N PRO A 375 -11.14 -15.33 14.59
CA PRO A 375 -10.83 -15.61 13.18
C PRO A 375 -10.82 -17.10 12.86
N ASP A 376 -10.62 -17.97 13.85
CA ASP A 376 -10.72 -19.43 13.78
C ASP A 376 -12.12 -19.93 13.41
N CYS A 377 -13.18 -19.15 13.65
CA CYS A 377 -14.55 -19.47 13.24
C CYS A 377 -14.96 -18.86 11.89
N ASN A 378 -14.05 -18.21 11.19
CA ASN A 378 -14.30 -17.65 9.86
C ASN A 378 -13.52 -18.41 8.78
N GLN A 379 -14.07 -18.44 7.58
CA GLN A 379 -13.30 -18.86 6.41
C GLN A 379 -12.10 -17.93 6.18
N SER A 380 -10.91 -18.49 5.90
CA SER A 380 -9.65 -17.74 5.75
C SER A 380 -9.72 -16.48 4.86
N PRO A 381 -10.36 -16.48 3.68
CA PRO A 381 -10.46 -15.28 2.85
C PRO A 381 -11.17 -14.11 3.54
N ARG A 382 -12.10 -14.38 4.46
CA ARG A 382 -12.82 -13.34 5.22
C ARG A 382 -11.91 -12.64 6.21
N ASN A 383 -11.02 -13.38 6.86
CA ASN A 383 -10.01 -12.82 7.75
C ASN A 383 -9.02 -11.94 6.96
N MET A 384 -8.63 -12.37 5.76
CA MET A 384 -7.78 -11.59 4.86
C MET A 384 -8.49 -10.29 4.43
N TYR A 385 -9.76 -10.36 4.04
CA TYR A 385 -10.55 -9.18 3.71
C TYR A 385 -10.72 -8.25 4.91
N GLN A 386 -10.90 -8.78 6.12
CA GLN A 386 -10.99 -7.94 7.30
C GLN A 386 -9.71 -7.13 7.54
N CYS A 387 -8.54 -7.74 7.37
CA CYS A 387 -7.27 -7.00 7.45
C CYS A 387 -7.24 -5.82 6.48
N GLN A 388 -7.80 -5.98 5.27
CA GLN A 388 -7.88 -4.93 4.29
C GLN A 388 -8.96 -3.88 4.62
N MET A 389 -10.15 -4.32 5.05
CA MET A 389 -11.25 -3.43 5.39
C MET A 389 -10.91 -2.58 6.61
N GLY A 390 -10.31 -3.18 7.65
CA GLY A 390 -9.78 -2.49 8.83
C GLY A 390 -8.83 -1.35 8.49
N LYS A 391 -7.98 -1.51 7.47
CA LYS A 391 -7.07 -0.47 6.96
C LYS A 391 -7.76 0.66 6.17
N GLN A 392 -9.05 0.50 5.83
CA GLN A 392 -9.83 1.45 5.04
C GLN A 392 -10.98 2.10 5.83
N THR A 393 -11.13 1.73 7.11
CA THR A 393 -12.18 2.28 7.96
C THR A 393 -11.90 3.75 8.29
N MET A 394 -12.97 4.52 8.48
CA MET A 394 -12.88 5.78 9.19
C MET A 394 -12.98 5.50 10.68
N GLY A 395 -12.05 6.05 11.46
CA GLY A 395 -12.05 5.95 12.91
C GLY A 395 -11.40 7.19 13.49
N THR A 396 -10.55 7.05 14.51
CA THR A 396 -9.73 8.12 15.05
C THR A 396 -8.28 8.01 14.53
N PRO A 397 -7.82 8.88 13.59
CA PRO A 397 -6.46 8.79 13.05
C PRO A 397 -5.38 9.29 14.01
N CYS A 398 -5.63 10.40 14.69
CA CYS A 398 -4.75 11.03 15.67
C CYS A 398 -5.61 11.84 16.65
N HIS A 399 -5.02 12.35 17.75
CA HIS A 399 -5.68 13.27 18.69
C HIS A 399 -5.31 14.73 18.46
N ASN A 400 -4.13 14.98 17.90
CA ASN A 400 -3.59 16.31 17.61
C ASN A 400 -3.96 16.80 16.20
N TRP A 401 -5.04 16.30 15.61
CA TRP A 401 -5.50 16.72 14.27
C TRP A 401 -5.72 18.23 14.12
N PRO A 402 -6.13 19.03 15.15
CA PRO A 402 -6.28 20.48 14.98
C PRO A 402 -4.95 21.18 14.69
N VAL A 403 -3.85 20.63 15.22
CA VAL A 403 -2.50 21.18 15.08
C VAL A 403 -1.84 20.65 13.80
N GLN A 404 -2.22 19.46 13.34
CA GLN A 404 -1.71 18.89 12.09
C GLN A 404 -2.28 19.60 10.86
N SER A 405 -1.56 19.46 9.74
CA SER A 405 -1.94 20.01 8.43
C SER A 405 -1.89 18.92 7.36
N GLU A 406 -2.43 17.75 7.68
CA GLU A 406 -2.49 16.61 6.78
C GLU A 406 -3.40 16.90 5.58
N THR A 407 -3.08 16.29 4.43
CA THR A 407 -3.83 16.54 3.18
C THR A 407 -5.27 16.06 3.30
N LYS A 408 -5.49 14.88 3.91
CA LYS A 408 -6.82 14.32 4.14
C LYS A 408 -6.82 13.37 5.34
N LEU A 409 -7.69 13.63 6.31
CA LEU A 409 -7.96 12.75 7.46
C LEU A 409 -9.43 12.35 7.47
N TYR A 410 -9.71 11.14 7.92
CA TYR A 410 -11.06 10.61 8.07
C TYR A 410 -11.33 10.37 9.55
N ARG A 411 -12.27 11.11 10.12
CA ARG A 411 -12.59 11.05 11.53
C ARG A 411 -14.01 10.57 11.76
N LEU A 412 -14.19 9.55 12.58
CA LEU A 412 -15.48 9.17 13.14
C LEU A 412 -15.75 10.04 14.38
N GLN A 413 -16.97 10.56 14.53
CA GLN A 413 -17.28 11.52 15.60
C GLN A 413 -17.50 10.84 16.95
N THR A 414 -18.22 9.72 16.95
CA THR A 414 -18.59 8.97 18.16
C THR A 414 -18.17 7.52 18.03
N PRO A 415 -16.86 7.21 18.01
CA PRO A 415 -16.41 5.82 18.03
C PRO A 415 -16.75 5.17 19.37
N ALA A 416 -16.96 3.87 19.37
CA ALA A 416 -17.21 3.07 20.58
C ALA A 416 -16.20 1.93 20.70
N SER A 417 -15.96 1.47 21.92
CA SER A 417 -15.18 0.27 22.18
C SER A 417 -16.00 -0.98 21.86
N PRO A 418 -15.43 -1.99 21.17
CA PRO A 418 -16.12 -3.24 20.89
C PRO A 418 -16.39 -4.04 22.17
N LEU A 419 -17.61 -4.54 22.34
CA LEU A 419 -18.00 -5.35 23.50
C LEU A 419 -17.45 -6.78 23.48
N PHE A 420 -17.09 -7.26 22.29
CA PHE A 420 -16.46 -8.55 22.07
C PHE A 420 -15.11 -8.32 21.40
N ARG A 421 -14.00 -8.41 22.15
CA ARG A 421 -12.68 -7.99 21.64
C ARG A 421 -11.57 -8.91 22.13
N PRO A 422 -10.54 -9.16 21.30
CA PRO A 422 -9.41 -9.99 21.71
C PRO A 422 -8.54 -9.22 22.72
N ALA A 423 -7.83 -9.94 23.60
CA ALA A 423 -6.93 -9.33 24.60
C ALA A 423 -5.89 -8.40 23.95
N HIS A 424 -5.41 -8.76 22.76
CA HIS A 424 -4.45 -7.95 21.99
C HIS A 424 -4.97 -6.53 21.65
N TYR A 425 -6.30 -6.31 21.63
CA TYR A 425 -6.88 -4.98 21.46
C TYR A 425 -6.47 -4.04 22.61
N ASP A 426 -6.46 -4.57 23.83
CA ASP A 426 -6.10 -3.83 25.04
C ASP A 426 -4.58 -3.70 25.17
N ASP A 427 -3.82 -4.73 24.81
CA ASP A 427 -2.35 -4.72 24.84
C ASP A 427 -1.73 -3.60 23.99
N ILE A 428 -2.36 -3.27 22.85
CA ILE A 428 -1.91 -2.18 21.96
C ILE A 428 -2.55 -0.82 22.27
N GLY A 429 -3.44 -0.75 23.27
CA GLY A 429 -4.16 0.48 23.65
C GLY A 429 -5.05 1.02 22.52
N LEU A 430 -5.79 0.15 21.82
CA LEU A 430 -6.58 0.59 20.66
C LEU A 430 -7.82 1.43 21.03
N ASP A 431 -8.23 1.45 22.30
CA ASP A 431 -9.34 2.28 22.78
C ASP A 431 -9.09 3.79 22.55
N ASP A 432 -7.84 4.25 22.70
CA ASP A 432 -7.46 5.63 22.38
C ASP A 432 -7.78 5.99 20.92
N PHE A 433 -7.68 5.00 20.04
CA PHE A 433 -7.97 5.11 18.62
C PHE A 433 -9.14 4.19 18.24
N ALA A 434 -10.27 4.29 18.94
CA ALA A 434 -11.43 3.43 18.68
C ALA A 434 -11.90 3.47 17.21
N MET A 435 -12.32 2.31 16.70
CA MET A 435 -12.50 2.04 15.25
C MET A 435 -13.87 1.48 14.93
N GLY A 436 -14.92 2.31 15.02
CA GLY A 436 -16.28 1.93 14.63
C GLY A 436 -17.31 2.26 15.71
N THR A 437 -18.50 1.68 15.58
CA THR A 437 -19.63 1.84 16.48
C THR A 437 -20.30 0.50 16.75
N ASN A 438 -20.72 0.26 17.99
CA ASN A 438 -21.57 -0.88 18.31
C ASN A 438 -22.97 -0.61 17.73
N ALA A 439 -23.52 -1.56 16.98
CA ALA A 439 -24.81 -1.47 16.33
C ALA A 439 -25.68 -2.66 16.74
N ILE A 440 -26.96 -2.42 16.97
CA ILE A 440 -27.95 -3.48 17.14
C ILE A 440 -28.31 -4.01 15.76
N VAL A 441 -28.16 -5.31 15.54
CA VAL A 441 -28.34 -5.93 14.23
C VAL A 441 -29.38 -7.04 14.31
N ALA A 442 -30.32 -6.98 13.37
CA ALA A 442 -31.28 -8.06 13.13
C ALA A 442 -30.87 -8.84 11.86
N VAL A 443 -30.75 -10.16 11.99
CA VAL A 443 -30.53 -11.05 10.85
C VAL A 443 -31.89 -11.52 10.34
N ILE A 444 -32.45 -10.78 9.38
CA ILE A 444 -33.78 -11.00 8.84
C ILE A 444 -33.83 -10.54 7.38
N SER A 445 -34.60 -11.26 6.55
CA SER A 445 -35.00 -10.75 5.24
C SER A 445 -36.39 -10.13 5.38
N TYR A 446 -36.46 -8.80 5.36
CA TYR A 446 -37.69 -8.05 5.65
C TYR A 446 -38.01 -6.99 4.60
N THR A 447 -37.06 -6.12 4.27
CA THR A 447 -37.32 -4.96 3.40
C THR A 447 -37.29 -5.30 1.91
N GLY A 448 -36.59 -6.38 1.52
CA GLY A 448 -36.30 -6.70 0.12
C GLY A 448 -35.22 -5.84 -0.53
N TYR A 449 -34.77 -4.78 0.15
CA TYR A 449 -33.69 -3.89 -0.29
C TYR A 449 -32.32 -4.28 0.28
N ASP A 450 -32.26 -5.40 0.99
CA ASP A 450 -31.12 -6.00 1.69
C ASP A 450 -30.55 -7.24 0.97
N MET A 451 -30.92 -7.48 -0.30
CA MET A 451 -30.34 -8.54 -1.13
C MET A 451 -28.95 -8.15 -1.66
N GLU A 452 -28.13 -9.15 -2.03
CA GLU A 452 -26.83 -8.94 -2.72
C GLU A 452 -25.91 -7.93 -2.01
N ASP A 453 -25.48 -8.26 -0.79
CA ASP A 453 -24.57 -7.47 0.06
C ASP A 453 -25.08 -6.08 0.45
N ALA A 454 -26.36 -5.80 0.23
CA ALA A 454 -27.01 -4.63 0.79
C ALA A 454 -27.30 -4.81 2.28
N MET A 455 -27.28 -3.69 2.99
CA MET A 455 -27.80 -3.58 4.35
C MET A 455 -28.68 -2.35 4.45
N ILE A 456 -29.58 -2.38 5.43
CA ILE A 456 -30.47 -1.27 5.73
C ILE A 456 -29.99 -0.60 7.01
N ILE A 457 -30.04 0.72 7.04
CA ILE A 457 -29.76 1.51 8.24
C ILE A 457 -31.07 2.12 8.74
N ASN A 458 -31.29 2.07 10.03
CA ASN A 458 -32.40 2.74 10.68
C ASN A 458 -32.26 4.27 10.57
N LYS A 459 -33.28 4.92 10.00
CA LYS A 459 -33.28 6.35 9.78
C LYS A 459 -33.23 7.14 11.09
N ALA A 460 -33.94 6.74 12.14
CA ALA A 460 -33.84 7.44 13.43
C ALA A 460 -32.45 7.28 14.06
N ALA A 461 -31.81 6.11 13.93
CA ALA A 461 -30.43 5.93 14.39
C ALA A 461 -29.48 6.86 13.64
N HIS A 462 -29.60 6.93 12.30
CA HIS A 462 -28.88 7.89 11.47
C HIS A 462 -29.12 9.34 11.92
N ASP A 463 -30.36 9.74 12.14
CA ASP A 463 -30.74 11.12 12.51
C ASP A 463 -30.20 11.50 13.91
N ARG A 464 -30.00 10.51 14.80
CA ARG A 464 -29.34 10.66 16.11
C ARG A 464 -27.81 10.69 16.02
N GLY A 465 -27.23 10.50 14.84
CA GLY A 465 -25.78 10.58 14.62
C GLY A 465 -25.06 9.23 14.48
N PHE A 466 -25.77 8.13 14.24
CA PHE A 466 -25.16 6.83 13.99
C PHE A 466 -24.09 6.91 12.88
N ALA A 467 -22.86 6.49 13.21
CA ALA A 467 -21.70 6.51 12.33
C ALA A 467 -21.40 7.87 11.66
N HIS A 468 -21.74 9.00 12.31
CA HIS A 468 -21.38 10.34 11.84
C HIS A 468 -19.87 10.50 11.72
N GLY A 469 -19.40 11.04 10.59
CA GLY A 469 -17.98 11.27 10.35
C GLY A 469 -17.71 12.61 9.70
N SER A 470 -16.46 13.04 9.79
CA SER A 470 -15.94 14.24 9.15
C SER A 470 -14.66 13.93 8.39
N VAL A 471 -14.48 14.59 7.25
CA VAL A 471 -13.24 14.56 6.48
C VAL A 471 -12.55 15.90 6.67
N ILE A 472 -11.34 15.88 7.19
CA ILE A 472 -10.52 17.08 7.38
C ILE A 472 -9.55 17.14 6.21
N LYS A 473 -9.53 18.24 5.48
CA LYS A 473 -8.70 18.41 4.27
C LYS A 473 -7.91 19.71 4.36
N SER A 474 -6.60 19.64 4.26
CA SER A 474 -5.75 20.85 4.22
C SER A 474 -5.34 21.17 2.80
N GLU A 475 -5.36 22.46 2.46
CA GLU A 475 -4.88 23.00 1.18
C GLU A 475 -3.76 23.99 1.46
N PHE A 476 -2.58 23.71 0.88
CA PHE A 476 -1.43 24.60 0.95
C PHE A 476 -1.46 25.54 -0.25
N ILE A 477 -1.53 26.84 0.03
CA ILE A 477 -1.62 27.92 -0.94
C ILE A 477 -0.28 28.65 -0.93
N THR A 478 0.52 28.44 -1.97
CA THR A 478 1.80 29.13 -2.17
C THR A 478 1.63 30.19 -3.25
N LEU A 479 2.11 31.40 -2.99
CA LEU A 479 2.18 32.47 -3.99
C LEU A 479 3.44 32.31 -4.84
N ASP A 480 3.31 32.45 -6.17
CA ASP A 480 4.38 32.15 -7.13
C ASP A 480 5.52 33.18 -7.06
N ASN A 481 5.19 34.48 -6.91
CA ASN A 481 6.18 35.54 -6.94
C ASN A 481 6.70 35.91 -5.54
N PRO A 482 7.99 36.28 -5.41
CA PRO A 482 8.61 36.63 -4.13
C PRO A 482 8.11 37.95 -3.53
N GLY A 483 7.53 38.84 -4.34
CA GLY A 483 6.93 40.11 -3.89
C GLY A 483 5.45 40.01 -3.54
N ASP A 484 4.79 38.87 -3.80
CA ASP A 484 3.36 38.70 -3.56
C ASP A 484 3.09 38.48 -2.07
N TYR A 485 1.99 39.06 -1.59
CA TYR A 485 1.55 38.88 -0.21
C TYR A 485 0.02 38.82 -0.13
N PHE A 486 -0.47 38.06 0.86
CA PHE A 486 -1.90 37.97 1.14
C PHE A 486 -2.40 39.29 1.71
N CYS A 487 -3.49 39.79 1.16
CA CYS A 487 -4.19 40.97 1.63
C CYS A 487 -5.56 41.07 0.96
N ARG A 488 -6.51 41.69 1.67
CA ARG A 488 -7.84 41.99 1.13
C ARG A 488 -7.78 43.18 0.18
N ASP A 489 -8.47 43.09 -0.96
CA ASP A 489 -8.60 44.21 -1.91
C ASP A 489 -9.39 45.37 -1.28
N PRO A 490 -8.77 46.56 -1.07
CA PRO A 490 -9.45 47.71 -0.48
C PRO A 490 -10.57 48.28 -1.35
N SER A 491 -10.56 48.00 -2.65
CA SER A 491 -11.54 48.54 -3.61
C SER A 491 -12.88 47.79 -3.57
N GLN A 492 -12.93 46.59 -3.00
CA GLN A 492 -14.13 45.74 -2.95
C GLN A 492 -14.62 45.52 -1.51
N PRO A 493 -15.52 46.38 -0.97
CA PRO A 493 -16.01 46.24 0.40
C PRO A 493 -16.80 44.95 0.64
N ASN A 494 -17.38 44.36 -0.41
CA ASN A 494 -18.14 43.10 -0.32
C ASN A 494 -17.28 41.89 0.12
N LEU A 495 -15.96 41.99 0.01
CA LEU A 495 -15.04 40.94 0.46
C LEU A 495 -14.91 40.87 1.98
N GLU A 496 -15.29 41.93 2.71
CA GLU A 496 -15.21 41.98 4.17
C GLU A 496 -16.05 40.93 4.88
N ALA A 497 -17.20 40.57 4.32
CA ALA A 497 -18.03 39.49 4.85
C ALA A 497 -17.37 38.10 4.69
N HIS A 498 -16.34 37.99 3.86
CA HIS A 498 -15.80 36.70 3.42
C HIS A 498 -14.35 36.47 3.83
N LEU A 499 -13.52 37.51 3.82
CA LEU A 499 -12.09 37.48 4.05
C LEU A 499 -11.70 38.49 5.13
N ASP A 500 -10.75 38.12 5.96
CA ASP A 500 -10.14 38.99 6.96
C ASP A 500 -9.18 39.99 6.27
N ASN A 501 -8.62 40.93 7.02
CA ASN A 501 -7.73 41.98 6.50
C ASN A 501 -6.46 41.42 5.84
N ASP A 502 -6.02 40.24 6.29
CA ASP A 502 -4.90 39.49 5.72
C ASP A 502 -5.24 38.81 4.37
N GLY A 503 -6.48 38.91 3.89
CA GLY A 503 -6.92 38.31 2.63
C GLY A 503 -7.22 36.81 2.73
N LEU A 504 -7.27 36.23 3.93
CA LEU A 504 -7.59 34.82 4.20
C LEU A 504 -9.01 34.66 4.77
N PRO A 505 -9.62 33.46 4.71
CA PRO A 505 -11.00 33.26 5.13
C PRO A 505 -11.14 33.10 6.65
N PHE A 506 -12.26 33.54 7.23
CA PHE A 506 -12.53 33.37 8.66
C PHE A 506 -12.68 31.89 9.07
N VAL A 507 -12.14 31.55 10.24
CA VAL A 507 -12.37 30.24 10.87
C VAL A 507 -13.85 30.09 11.24
N GLY A 508 -14.42 28.92 10.94
CA GLY A 508 -15.84 28.61 11.15
C GLY A 508 -16.76 29.00 9.98
N LYS A 509 -16.24 29.72 8.98
CA LYS A 509 -17.04 30.11 7.81
C LYS A 509 -17.40 28.89 6.95
N LYS A 510 -18.65 28.82 6.52
CA LYS A 510 -19.11 27.85 5.51
C LYS A 510 -18.74 28.35 4.13
N MET A 511 -18.16 27.46 3.33
CA MET A 511 -17.64 27.74 2.01
C MET A 511 -18.40 26.91 0.97
N GLN A 512 -18.86 27.59 -0.08
CA GLN A 512 -19.52 27.00 -1.23
C GLN A 512 -18.73 27.28 -2.51
N SER A 513 -19.00 26.50 -3.56
CA SER A 513 -18.35 26.67 -4.86
C SER A 513 -18.60 28.08 -5.40
N GLY A 514 -17.52 28.84 -5.65
CA GLY A 514 -17.58 30.21 -6.14
C GLY A 514 -17.32 31.28 -5.08
N ASP A 515 -17.30 30.92 -3.79
CA ASP A 515 -17.03 31.86 -2.71
C ASP A 515 -15.58 32.38 -2.74
N PRO A 516 -15.32 33.62 -2.31
CA PRO A 516 -13.97 34.14 -2.09
C PRO A 516 -13.15 33.25 -1.14
N LEU A 517 -12.06 32.64 -1.64
CA LEU A 517 -11.18 31.78 -0.84
C LEU A 517 -10.03 32.56 -0.23
N TYR A 518 -9.25 33.23 -1.08
CA TYR A 518 -8.17 34.12 -0.65
C TYR A 518 -7.98 35.24 -1.66
N CYS A 519 -7.42 36.35 -1.18
CA CYS A 519 -7.01 37.49 -1.98
C CYS A 519 -5.53 37.76 -1.73
N TYR A 520 -4.80 38.07 -2.80
CA TYR A 520 -3.39 38.44 -2.70
C TYR A 520 -3.08 39.57 -3.67
N TYR A 521 -2.07 40.37 -3.35
CA TYR A 521 -1.53 41.39 -4.24
C TYR A 521 -0.41 40.79 -5.09
N ASN A 522 -0.54 40.88 -6.41
CA ASN A 522 0.50 40.48 -7.34
C ASN A 522 1.43 41.67 -7.61
N ALA A 523 2.70 41.54 -7.23
CA ALA A 523 3.68 42.62 -7.38
C ALA A 523 4.00 42.95 -8.84
N ASP A 524 4.00 41.96 -9.73
CA ASP A 524 4.37 42.14 -11.14
C ASP A 524 3.28 42.89 -11.91
N GLU A 525 2.02 42.54 -11.66
CA GLU A 525 0.85 43.11 -12.34
C GLU A 525 0.27 44.33 -11.59
N SER A 526 0.78 44.61 -10.39
CA SER A 526 0.30 45.67 -9.50
C SER A 526 -1.22 45.66 -9.28
N ARG A 527 -1.80 44.45 -9.17
CA ARG A 527 -3.25 44.24 -9.01
C ARG A 527 -3.55 43.21 -7.94
N TYR A 528 -4.71 43.37 -7.29
CA TYR A 528 -5.26 42.37 -6.38
C TYR A 528 -5.92 41.25 -7.19
N ILE A 529 -5.57 40.01 -6.87
CA ILE A 529 -6.11 38.81 -7.52
C ILE A 529 -6.94 38.04 -6.49
N LEU A 530 -8.24 37.96 -6.78
CA LEU A 530 -9.16 37.15 -6.00
C LEU A 530 -9.22 35.72 -6.54
N LYS A 531 -8.98 34.74 -5.67
CA LYS A 531 -9.16 33.32 -5.99
C LYS A 531 -10.42 32.80 -5.31
N LYS A 532 -11.27 32.14 -6.10
CA LYS A 532 -12.54 31.57 -5.65
C LYS A 532 -12.39 30.10 -5.28
N PHE A 533 -13.18 29.65 -4.32
CA PHE A 533 -13.24 28.26 -3.90
C PHE A 533 -13.84 27.41 -5.02
N SER A 534 -13.14 26.34 -5.40
CA SER A 534 -13.48 25.52 -6.58
C SER A 534 -14.04 24.14 -6.23
N ALA A 535 -14.11 23.78 -4.94
CA ALA A 535 -14.64 22.49 -4.55
C ALA A 535 -16.17 22.47 -4.70
N LYS A 536 -16.69 21.33 -5.17
CA LYS A 536 -18.13 21.13 -5.39
C LYS A 536 -18.93 20.93 -4.10
N GLU A 537 -18.25 20.62 -3.01
CA GLU A 537 -18.88 20.24 -1.75
C GLU A 537 -18.77 21.39 -0.76
N GLU A 538 -19.84 21.60 -0.01
CA GLU A 538 -19.86 22.55 1.09
C GLU A 538 -18.90 22.08 2.19
N CYS A 539 -18.07 23.00 2.68
CA CYS A 539 -17.15 22.73 3.76
C CYS A 539 -17.11 23.89 4.74
N THR A 540 -16.59 23.64 5.94
CA THR A 540 -16.36 24.68 6.94
C THR A 540 -14.86 24.89 7.11
N VAL A 541 -14.42 26.14 7.20
CA VAL A 541 -13.02 26.46 7.52
C VAL A 541 -12.75 26.07 8.97
N GLU A 542 -11.84 25.12 9.20
CA GLU A 542 -11.47 24.63 10.53
C GLU A 542 -10.28 25.40 11.11
N SER A 543 -9.25 25.65 10.29
CA SER A 543 -8.07 26.41 10.72
C SER A 543 -7.40 27.11 9.54
N VAL A 544 -6.76 28.24 9.81
CA VAL A 544 -5.93 28.98 8.87
C VAL A 544 -4.58 29.21 9.53
N LYS A 545 -3.50 28.79 8.85
CA LYS A 545 -2.12 28.92 9.34
C LYS A 545 -1.30 29.64 8.27
N GLN A 546 -0.79 30.82 8.58
CA GLN A 546 0.17 31.49 7.71
C GLN A 546 1.57 30.93 8.01
N CYS A 547 2.19 30.32 7.01
CA CYS A 547 3.53 29.78 7.09
C CYS A 547 4.52 30.84 6.57
N GLY A 548 5.40 31.29 7.46
CA GLY A 548 6.50 32.20 7.13
C GLY A 548 7.83 31.61 7.57
N ASP A 549 8.91 32.21 7.07
CA ASP A 549 10.24 31.98 7.63
C ASP A 549 10.39 32.82 8.91
N PHE A 550 11.38 32.49 9.76
CA PHE A 550 11.74 33.32 10.93
C PHE A 550 12.25 34.73 10.57
N GLY A 551 12.32 35.08 9.28
CA GLY A 551 12.65 36.42 8.81
C GLY A 551 11.46 37.38 8.87
N GLN A 552 11.72 38.67 8.76
CA GLN A 552 10.69 39.74 8.78
C GLN A 552 9.83 39.82 7.50
N ARG A 553 9.95 38.88 6.56
CA ARG A 553 9.17 38.91 5.31
C ARG A 553 7.77 38.34 5.55
N THR A 554 6.76 38.98 4.97
CA THR A 554 5.38 38.48 4.98
C THR A 554 5.31 37.06 4.40
N GLY A 555 4.63 36.16 5.10
CA GLY A 555 4.54 34.75 4.70
C GLY A 555 3.79 34.58 3.37
N ARG A 556 4.43 33.91 2.42
CA ARG A 556 3.90 33.61 1.06
C ARG A 556 3.14 32.28 0.97
N LEU A 557 3.14 31.52 2.06
CA LEU A 557 2.50 30.23 2.16
C LEU A 557 1.41 30.33 3.22
N ALA A 558 0.19 29.93 2.88
CA ALA A 558 -0.90 29.77 3.82
C ALA A 558 -1.46 28.35 3.72
N CYS A 559 -1.76 27.74 4.86
CA CYS A 559 -2.43 26.47 4.95
C CYS A 559 -3.86 26.70 5.45
N VAL A 560 -4.85 26.40 4.62
CA VAL A 560 -6.27 26.48 4.99
C VAL A 560 -6.79 25.06 5.14
N THR A 561 -7.28 24.72 6.33
CA THR A 561 -7.86 23.42 6.63
C THR A 561 -9.38 23.52 6.62
N PHE A 562 -10.01 22.62 5.88
CA PHE A 562 -11.47 22.49 5.75
C PHE A 562 -11.96 21.24 6.46
N ARG A 563 -13.11 21.34 7.10
CA ARG A 563 -13.89 20.21 7.62
C ARG A 563 -15.11 19.99 6.74
N LEU A 564 -15.21 18.80 6.18
CA LEU A 564 -16.35 18.33 5.41
C LEU A 564 -17.15 17.36 6.28
N SER A 565 -18.38 17.72 6.63
CA SER A 565 -19.27 16.83 7.36
C SER A 565 -19.76 15.72 6.42
N ARG A 566 -19.65 14.46 6.86
CA ARG A 566 -19.99 13.27 6.08
C ARG A 566 -20.93 12.38 6.89
N ASN A 567 -22.22 12.65 6.80
CA ASN A 567 -23.24 11.71 7.26
C ASN A 567 -23.23 10.43 6.42
N PRO A 568 -23.61 9.26 6.98
CA PRO A 568 -23.87 8.07 6.19
C PRO A 568 -24.92 8.32 5.11
N SER A 569 -24.55 8.02 3.87
CA SER A 569 -25.42 8.18 2.70
C SER A 569 -25.72 6.83 2.03
N VAL A 570 -26.78 6.78 1.23
CA VAL A 570 -27.08 5.59 0.43
C VAL A 570 -25.92 5.31 -0.53
N GLY A 571 -25.49 4.05 -0.51
CA GLY A 571 -24.34 3.50 -1.23
C GLY A 571 -23.01 3.58 -0.47
N ASP A 572 -22.96 4.22 0.70
CA ASP A 572 -21.81 4.13 1.59
C ASP A 572 -21.61 2.70 2.09
N LYS A 573 -20.36 2.36 2.39
CA LYS A 573 -19.98 0.99 2.74
C LYS A 573 -19.69 0.87 4.22
N PHE A 574 -20.22 -0.20 4.79
CA PHE A 574 -20.02 -0.61 6.16
C PHE A 574 -19.49 -2.04 6.17
N ALA A 575 -18.76 -2.41 7.21
CA ALA A 575 -18.26 -3.76 7.38
C ALA A 575 -18.34 -4.18 8.84
N SER A 576 -18.73 -5.42 9.10
CA SER A 576 -18.47 -6.05 10.40
C SER A 576 -16.98 -6.40 10.50
N ARG A 577 -16.52 -6.79 11.70
CA ARG A 577 -15.15 -7.26 11.91
C ARG A 577 -14.88 -8.69 11.43
N ALA A 578 -15.87 -9.37 10.87
CA ALA A 578 -15.71 -10.71 10.29
C ALA A 578 -15.50 -10.68 8.76
N GLY A 579 -15.14 -9.52 8.18
CA GLY A 579 -15.00 -9.38 6.73
C GLY A 579 -16.34 -9.30 5.98
N GLN A 580 -17.45 -9.04 6.69
CA GLN A 580 -18.77 -8.89 6.10
C GLN A 580 -19.02 -7.45 5.69
N LYS A 581 -18.62 -7.11 4.47
CA LYS A 581 -18.88 -5.80 3.89
C LYS A 581 -20.28 -5.75 3.30
N GLY A 582 -21.00 -4.67 3.57
CA GLY A 582 -22.24 -4.36 2.86
C GLY A 582 -22.40 -2.88 2.55
N ILE A 583 -23.30 -2.62 1.62
CA ILE A 583 -23.62 -1.29 1.10
C ILE A 583 -24.92 -0.84 1.74
N CYS A 584 -24.96 0.37 2.29
CA CYS A 584 -26.20 0.98 2.76
C CYS A 584 -27.13 1.19 1.55
N SER A 585 -28.13 0.34 1.40
CA SER A 585 -29.07 0.39 0.27
C SER A 585 -30.13 1.45 0.50
N GLN A 586 -30.71 1.48 1.71
CA GLN A 586 -31.71 2.46 2.07
C GLN A 586 -31.62 2.81 3.56
N LYS A 587 -32.03 4.04 3.87
CA LYS A 587 -32.32 4.47 5.25
C LYS A 587 -33.81 4.24 5.50
N TRP A 588 -34.14 3.21 6.27
CA TRP A 588 -35.52 2.80 6.50
C TRP A 588 -36.12 3.54 7.68
N VAL A 589 -37.37 3.96 7.56
CA VAL A 589 -38.07 4.65 8.64
C VAL A 589 -38.31 3.72 9.81
N THR A 590 -38.20 4.22 11.03
CA THR A 590 -38.17 3.39 12.24
C THR A 590 -39.52 2.75 12.52
N GLU A 591 -40.60 3.46 12.20
CA GLU A 591 -41.98 3.00 12.31
C GLU A 591 -42.26 1.73 11.49
N ASP A 592 -41.60 1.57 10.33
CA ASP A 592 -41.82 0.42 9.46
C ASP A 592 -40.83 -0.72 9.74
N LEU A 593 -39.79 -0.50 10.56
CA LEU A 593 -38.82 -1.53 10.93
C LEU A 593 -39.43 -2.51 11.95
N PRO A 594 -38.98 -3.77 11.95
CA PRO A 594 -39.46 -4.74 12.92
C PRO A 594 -38.92 -4.40 14.32
N PHE A 595 -39.72 -4.69 15.33
CA PHE A 595 -39.39 -4.41 16.74
C PHE A 595 -39.53 -5.66 17.61
N THR A 596 -38.74 -5.76 18.67
CA THR A 596 -38.81 -6.87 19.63
C THR A 596 -39.91 -6.67 20.66
N GLU A 597 -40.23 -7.69 21.46
CA GLU A 597 -41.18 -7.58 22.60
C GLU A 597 -40.84 -6.43 23.56
N SER A 598 -39.54 -6.17 23.75
CA SER A 598 -39.05 -5.06 24.59
C SER A 598 -39.15 -3.68 23.92
N GLY A 599 -39.60 -3.60 22.67
CA GLY A 599 -39.70 -2.36 21.89
C GLY A 599 -38.38 -1.91 21.26
N LEU A 600 -37.37 -2.79 21.18
CA LEU A 600 -36.11 -2.47 20.51
C LEU A 600 -36.26 -2.57 18.99
N VAL A 601 -35.75 -1.57 18.28
CA VAL A 601 -35.70 -1.52 16.82
C VAL A 601 -34.23 -1.63 16.38
N PRO A 602 -33.87 -2.51 15.43
CA PRO A 602 -32.48 -2.66 15.01
C PRO A 602 -31.92 -1.38 14.38
N ASP A 603 -30.62 -1.15 14.54
CA ASP A 603 -29.88 -0.09 13.83
C ASP A 603 -29.53 -0.52 12.41
N ILE A 604 -29.19 -1.81 12.24
CA ILE A 604 -28.85 -2.43 10.96
C ILE A 604 -29.73 -3.67 10.74
N VAL A 605 -30.33 -3.78 9.56
CA VAL A 605 -30.93 -5.03 9.09
C VAL A 605 -29.98 -5.69 8.11
N PHE A 606 -29.66 -6.96 8.38
CA PHE A 606 -28.75 -7.76 7.58
C PHE A 606 -29.45 -9.02 7.09
N ASN A 607 -29.30 -9.31 5.79
CA ASN A 607 -29.99 -10.43 5.17
C ASN A 607 -29.33 -11.79 5.50
N PRO A 608 -30.08 -12.80 5.97
CA PRO A 608 -29.55 -14.13 6.30
C PRO A 608 -28.86 -14.84 5.12
N HIS A 609 -29.26 -14.55 3.88
CA HIS A 609 -28.63 -15.13 2.68
C HIS A 609 -27.16 -14.72 2.50
N GLY A 610 -26.70 -13.72 3.26
CA GLY A 610 -25.30 -13.31 3.29
C GLY A 610 -24.35 -14.29 3.98
N PHE A 611 -24.86 -15.23 4.80
CA PHE A 611 -24.05 -16.17 5.59
C PHE A 611 -23.62 -17.45 4.84
N PRO A 612 -24.51 -18.19 4.13
CA PRO A 612 -24.15 -19.51 3.60
C PRO A 612 -22.95 -19.52 2.64
N SER A 613 -22.83 -18.52 1.78
CA SER A 613 -21.72 -18.40 0.82
C SER A 613 -20.42 -17.87 1.44
N ARG A 614 -20.50 -17.29 2.64
CA ARG A 614 -19.37 -16.60 3.28
C ARG A 614 -18.82 -17.30 4.49
N MET A 615 -19.66 -18.09 5.16
CA MET A 615 -19.31 -18.89 6.32
C MET A 615 -18.64 -18.05 7.42
N THR A 616 -19.17 -16.83 7.66
CA THR A 616 -18.68 -15.90 8.69
C THR A 616 -19.39 -16.16 10.03
N ILE A 617 -19.13 -17.32 10.63
CA ILE A 617 -19.78 -17.76 11.87
C ILE A 617 -19.35 -16.89 13.06
N ALA A 618 -18.13 -16.33 13.05
CA ALA A 618 -17.68 -15.44 14.11
C ALA A 618 -18.58 -14.21 14.29
N MET A 619 -19.22 -13.72 13.22
CA MET A 619 -20.19 -12.62 13.32
C MET A 619 -21.47 -13.04 14.07
N MET A 620 -21.89 -14.30 13.94
CA MET A 620 -23.04 -14.83 14.69
C MET A 620 -22.69 -15.00 16.17
N ILE A 621 -21.48 -15.47 16.47
CA ILE A 621 -20.97 -15.53 17.85
C ILE A 621 -20.86 -14.12 18.43
N GLU A 622 -20.36 -13.15 17.66
CA GLU A 622 -20.27 -11.74 18.08
C GLU A 622 -21.64 -11.15 18.41
N LEU A 623 -22.71 -11.49 17.66
CA LEU A 623 -24.08 -11.06 17.97
C LEU A 623 -24.53 -11.50 19.37
N MET A 624 -24.33 -12.79 19.69
CA MET A 624 -24.69 -13.37 20.99
C MET A 624 -23.83 -12.78 22.11
N ALA A 625 -22.51 -12.74 21.89
CA ALA A 625 -21.55 -12.21 22.84
C ALA A 625 -21.80 -10.73 23.13
N GLY A 626 -21.98 -9.89 22.11
CA GLY A 626 -22.24 -8.46 22.25
C GLY A 626 -23.55 -8.16 22.98
N LYS A 627 -24.58 -8.98 22.74
CA LYS A 627 -25.85 -8.88 23.48
C LYS A 627 -25.68 -9.27 24.96
N SER A 628 -25.04 -10.40 25.22
CA SER A 628 -24.71 -10.85 26.59
C SER A 628 -23.87 -9.81 27.34
N ALA A 629 -22.84 -9.26 26.69
CA ALA A 629 -22.01 -8.18 27.23
C ALA A 629 -22.83 -6.94 27.62
N SER A 630 -23.80 -6.56 26.78
CA SER A 630 -24.67 -5.40 27.04
C SER A 630 -25.59 -5.61 28.24
N ILE A 631 -26.09 -6.84 28.44
CA ILE A 631 -26.99 -7.18 29.55
C ILE A 631 -26.25 -7.20 30.88
N HIS A 632 -25.08 -7.86 30.91
CA HIS A 632 -24.31 -8.09 32.13
C HIS A 632 -23.32 -6.97 32.45
N GLY A 633 -23.15 -5.99 31.56
CA GLY A 633 -22.17 -4.91 31.70
C GLY A 633 -20.72 -5.41 31.63
N LEU A 634 -20.47 -6.44 30.81
CA LEU A 634 -19.17 -7.10 30.66
C LEU A 634 -18.55 -6.79 29.30
N VAL A 635 -17.24 -7.02 29.17
CA VAL A 635 -16.54 -7.09 27.89
C VAL A 635 -16.04 -8.52 27.74
N HIS A 636 -16.44 -9.18 26.66
CA HIS A 636 -16.09 -10.58 26.42
C HIS A 636 -14.82 -10.67 25.56
N ASP A 637 -13.96 -11.60 25.93
CA ASP A 637 -12.71 -11.86 25.23
C ASP A 637 -12.93 -12.70 23.96
N ALA A 638 -12.47 -12.17 22.82
CA ALA A 638 -12.62 -12.74 21.49
C ALA A 638 -11.31 -13.34 20.92
N THR A 639 -10.32 -13.60 21.77
CA THR A 639 -9.03 -14.19 21.35
C THR A 639 -9.25 -15.55 20.69
N PRO A 640 -8.62 -15.83 19.52
CA PRO A 640 -8.81 -17.09 18.82
C PRO A 640 -8.31 -18.30 19.62
N PHE A 641 -8.88 -19.48 19.36
CA PHE A 641 -8.54 -20.76 20.00
C PHE A 641 -8.75 -20.81 21.53
N LYS A 642 -9.59 -19.91 22.05
CA LYS A 642 -10.02 -19.90 23.45
C LYS A 642 -11.06 -21.00 23.73
N PHE A 643 -11.98 -21.18 22.79
CA PHE A 643 -13.01 -22.21 22.83
C PHE A 643 -12.52 -23.48 22.13
N SER A 644 -13.08 -24.63 22.50
CA SER A 644 -12.78 -25.93 21.91
C SER A 644 -14.06 -26.58 21.38
N GLU A 645 -13.95 -27.79 20.83
CA GLU A 645 -15.12 -28.56 20.41
C GLU A 645 -15.97 -29.03 21.60
N ASP A 646 -15.36 -29.26 22.76
CA ASP A 646 -16.05 -29.67 23.98
C ASP A 646 -16.68 -28.49 24.75
N ASP A 647 -16.05 -27.31 24.68
CA ASP A 647 -16.54 -26.07 25.30
C ASP A 647 -16.73 -25.00 24.22
N THR A 648 -17.92 -25.03 23.61
CA THR A 648 -18.23 -24.17 22.46
C THR A 648 -18.61 -22.76 22.90
N ALA A 649 -18.23 -21.77 22.08
CA ALA A 649 -18.61 -20.38 22.32
C ALA A 649 -20.13 -20.17 22.34
N ILE A 650 -20.86 -20.93 21.53
CA ILE A 650 -22.32 -20.86 21.43
C ILE A 650 -22.95 -21.26 22.77
N ASP A 651 -22.49 -22.36 23.38
CA ASP A 651 -23.04 -22.83 24.65
C ASP A 651 -22.67 -21.89 25.80
N TYR A 652 -21.45 -21.37 25.81
CA TYR A 652 -21.00 -20.40 26.80
C TYR A 652 -21.87 -19.12 26.77
N PHE A 653 -22.03 -18.50 25.60
CA PHE A 653 -22.84 -17.29 25.48
C PHE A 653 -24.34 -17.57 25.60
N GLY A 654 -24.82 -18.74 25.19
CA GLY A 654 -26.21 -19.14 25.32
C GLY A 654 -26.66 -19.26 26.78
N ARG A 655 -25.85 -19.88 27.65
CA ARG A 655 -26.12 -19.93 29.10
C ARG A 655 -26.12 -18.53 29.73
N LEU A 656 -25.24 -17.63 29.28
CA LEU A 656 -25.22 -16.25 29.75
C LEU A 656 -26.46 -15.46 29.30
N LEU A 657 -26.97 -15.72 28.09
CA LEU A 657 -28.21 -15.11 27.61
C LEU A 657 -29.43 -15.63 28.39
N GLU A 658 -29.50 -16.93 28.69
CA GLU A 658 -30.54 -17.51 29.57
C GLU A 658 -30.50 -16.88 30.97
N ALA A 659 -29.30 -16.71 31.55
CA ALA A 659 -29.14 -16.03 32.83
C ALA A 659 -29.60 -14.55 32.78
N GLY A 660 -29.55 -13.92 31.60
CA GLY A 660 -30.07 -12.59 31.34
C GLY A 660 -31.57 -12.54 31.01
N GLY A 661 -32.26 -13.68 30.99
CA GLY A 661 -33.69 -13.78 30.67
C GLY A 661 -34.01 -13.81 29.16
N TYR A 662 -33.01 -14.03 28.30
CA TYR A 662 -33.19 -14.15 26.85
C TYR A 662 -33.13 -15.62 26.40
N ASN A 663 -33.51 -15.87 25.15
CA ASN A 663 -33.37 -17.19 24.54
C ASN A 663 -31.89 -17.61 24.45
N TYR A 664 -31.61 -18.87 24.79
CA TYR A 664 -30.32 -19.53 24.65
C TYR A 664 -29.65 -19.29 23.30
N TYR A 665 -30.39 -19.41 22.21
CA TYR A 665 -29.86 -19.27 20.85
C TYR A 665 -29.77 -17.82 20.38
N GLY A 666 -30.02 -16.83 21.25
CA GLY A 666 -29.97 -15.41 20.88
C GLY A 666 -31.11 -14.94 19.96
N THR A 667 -32.12 -15.77 19.71
CA THR A 667 -33.31 -15.41 18.94
C THR A 667 -34.34 -14.68 19.81
N GLU A 668 -35.09 -13.76 19.22
CA GLU A 668 -36.18 -13.04 19.89
C GLU A 668 -37.45 -13.06 19.05
N ALA A 669 -38.60 -13.04 19.72
CA ALA A 669 -39.86 -12.76 19.05
C ALA A 669 -39.84 -11.30 18.56
N MET A 670 -40.17 -11.11 17.28
CA MET A 670 -40.24 -9.80 16.65
C MET A 670 -41.60 -9.62 15.97
N TYR A 671 -42.01 -8.37 15.91
CA TYR A 671 -43.24 -7.92 15.28
C TYR A 671 -42.89 -7.11 14.04
N SER A 672 -43.70 -7.26 13.00
CA SER A 672 -43.57 -6.46 11.78
C SER A 672 -44.02 -5.02 12.03
N GLY A 673 -43.20 -4.06 11.61
CA GLY A 673 -43.53 -2.63 11.73
C GLY A 673 -44.66 -2.18 10.80
N ILE A 674 -44.92 -2.93 9.72
CA ILE A 674 -45.92 -2.56 8.71
C ILE A 674 -47.34 -2.96 9.14
N ASP A 675 -47.53 -4.20 9.56
CA ASP A 675 -48.85 -4.77 9.89
C ASP A 675 -49.03 -5.06 11.40
N GLY A 676 -47.98 -4.90 12.21
CA GLY A 676 -48.04 -5.03 13.67
C GLY A 676 -48.19 -6.48 14.17
N ARG A 677 -48.11 -7.47 13.28
CA ARG A 677 -48.26 -8.88 13.62
C ARG A 677 -46.94 -9.49 14.05
N GLU A 678 -47.02 -10.48 14.94
CA GLU A 678 -45.87 -11.31 15.31
C GLU A 678 -45.39 -12.12 14.11
N MET A 679 -44.07 -12.20 13.94
CA MET A 679 -43.46 -12.99 12.88
C MET A 679 -43.58 -14.49 13.16
N THR A 680 -43.61 -15.30 12.10
CA THR A 680 -43.76 -16.76 12.22
C THR A 680 -42.57 -17.46 12.87
N ALA A 681 -41.38 -16.87 12.77
CA ALA A 681 -40.15 -17.38 13.34
C ALA A 681 -39.48 -16.32 14.20
N GLN A 682 -38.78 -16.77 15.24
CA GLN A 682 -37.95 -15.89 16.04
C GLN A 682 -36.72 -15.44 15.24
N ILE A 683 -36.34 -14.19 15.43
CA ILE A 683 -35.29 -13.53 14.65
C ILE A 683 -34.01 -13.48 15.47
N PHE A 684 -32.89 -13.77 14.82
CA PHE A 684 -31.58 -13.68 15.45
C PHE A 684 -31.17 -12.20 15.58
N PHE A 685 -30.98 -11.75 16.82
CA PHE A 685 -30.88 -10.34 17.18
C PHE A 685 -29.80 -10.13 18.24
N GLY A 686 -28.91 -9.16 18.02
CA GLY A 686 -27.80 -8.91 18.93
C GLY A 686 -27.00 -7.65 18.62
N VAL A 687 -25.81 -7.54 19.20
CA VAL A 687 -24.95 -6.36 19.05
C VAL A 687 -23.65 -6.74 18.34
N VAL A 688 -23.30 -6.01 17.28
CA VAL A 688 -22.05 -6.20 16.52
C VAL A 688 -21.31 -4.88 16.40
N HIS A 689 -19.99 -4.94 16.46
CA HIS A 689 -19.16 -3.76 16.24
C HIS A 689 -18.94 -3.52 14.73
N TYR A 690 -19.53 -2.44 14.22
CA TYR A 690 -19.50 -2.08 12.81
C TYR A 690 -18.49 -0.97 12.50
N GLN A 691 -17.87 -1.08 11.33
CA GLN A 691 -16.87 -0.15 10.82
C GLN A 691 -17.36 0.51 9.55
N ARG A 692 -17.25 1.85 9.48
CA ARG A 692 -17.60 2.62 8.27
C ARG A 692 -16.37 2.78 7.37
N LEU A 693 -16.48 2.47 6.08
CA LEU A 693 -15.35 2.56 5.15
C LEU A 693 -15.24 3.96 4.52
N ARG A 694 -14.01 4.38 4.21
CA ARG A 694 -13.70 5.72 3.67
C ARG A 694 -14.23 6.01 2.26
N HIS A 695 -14.56 4.98 1.48
CA HIS A 695 -14.92 5.11 0.07
C HIS A 695 -16.41 5.45 -0.08
N MET A 696 -16.69 6.75 -0.15
CA MET A 696 -18.05 7.30 -0.23
C MET A 696 -18.58 7.43 -1.66
N VAL A 697 -19.90 7.50 -1.80
CA VAL A 697 -20.59 7.66 -3.10
C VAL A 697 -20.48 9.06 -3.65
N SER A 698 -20.44 10.07 -2.77
CA SER A 698 -20.25 11.48 -3.14
C SER A 698 -19.05 11.69 -4.05
N ASP A 699 -18.00 10.89 -3.82
CA ASP A 699 -16.74 10.96 -4.53
C ASP A 699 -16.76 10.13 -5.82
N LYS A 700 -17.89 9.52 -6.23
CA LYS A 700 -17.95 8.58 -7.35
C LYS A 700 -18.82 9.01 -8.52
N TRP A 701 -20.01 9.56 -8.27
CA TRP A 701 -20.97 9.87 -9.32
C TRP A 701 -20.45 10.94 -10.30
N GLN A 702 -20.85 10.84 -11.57
CA GLN A 702 -20.54 11.81 -12.61
C GLN A 702 -21.69 11.93 -13.60
N VAL A 703 -21.94 13.14 -14.07
CA VAL A 703 -22.94 13.43 -15.11
C VAL A 703 -22.37 14.50 -16.04
N ARG A 704 -22.67 14.37 -17.34
CA ARG A 704 -22.28 15.33 -18.36
C ARG A 704 -23.35 15.36 -19.44
N SER A 705 -23.86 16.55 -19.75
CA SER A 705 -24.63 16.81 -20.96
C SER A 705 -23.68 17.31 -22.05
N THR A 706 -23.16 18.52 -21.88
CA THR A 706 -22.06 19.10 -22.68
C THR A 706 -20.91 19.47 -21.74
N GLY A 707 -19.75 19.81 -22.30
CA GLY A 707 -18.61 20.16 -21.47
C GLY A 707 -17.36 20.43 -22.28
N PRO A 708 -16.23 20.68 -21.59
CA PRO A 708 -14.99 20.99 -22.26
C PRO A 708 -14.53 19.79 -23.10
N ILE A 709 -13.99 20.13 -24.26
CA ILE A 709 -13.43 19.22 -25.25
C ILE A 709 -11.92 19.39 -25.31
N ASP A 710 -11.24 18.35 -25.77
CA ASP A 710 -9.84 18.43 -26.11
C ASP A 710 -9.66 19.22 -27.41
N ILE A 711 -8.65 20.08 -27.47
CA ILE A 711 -8.44 20.99 -28.61
C ILE A 711 -7.95 20.21 -29.84
N VAL A 712 -7.20 19.12 -29.62
CA VAL A 712 -6.63 18.33 -30.72
C VAL A 712 -7.67 17.41 -31.33
N THR A 713 -8.44 16.72 -30.50
CA THR A 713 -9.38 15.69 -30.97
C THR A 713 -10.82 16.17 -31.07
N HIS A 714 -11.16 17.32 -30.48
CA HIS A 714 -12.53 17.80 -30.26
C HIS A 714 -13.42 16.84 -29.48
N GLN A 715 -12.85 15.81 -28.87
CA GLN A 715 -13.58 14.84 -28.06
C GLN A 715 -13.73 15.32 -26.62
N PRO A 716 -14.75 14.84 -25.88
CA PRO A 716 -14.88 15.04 -24.45
C PRO A 716 -13.57 14.80 -23.66
N LEU A 717 -13.15 15.77 -22.84
CA LEU A 717 -11.99 15.59 -21.97
C LEU A 717 -12.14 14.40 -21.02
N LYS A 718 -11.01 13.81 -20.58
CA LYS A 718 -10.99 12.81 -19.53
C LYS A 718 -11.04 13.45 -18.14
N GLY A 719 -11.81 12.83 -17.25
CA GLY A 719 -11.73 13.05 -15.80
C GLY A 719 -12.92 13.78 -15.19
N ARG A 720 -13.53 13.17 -14.17
CA ARG A 720 -14.73 13.68 -13.47
C ARG A 720 -14.59 15.09 -12.92
N LYS A 721 -13.44 15.43 -12.32
CA LYS A 721 -13.20 16.78 -11.75
C LYS A 721 -13.26 17.89 -12.80
N ARG A 722 -12.94 17.56 -14.07
CA ARG A 722 -12.94 18.50 -15.21
C ARG A 722 -14.25 18.48 -16.00
N GLY A 723 -15.29 17.80 -15.51
CA GLY A 723 -16.52 17.58 -16.29
C GLY A 723 -16.27 16.69 -17.51
N GLY A 724 -15.34 15.74 -17.38
CA GLY A 724 -14.98 14.83 -18.46
C GLY A 724 -16.10 13.88 -18.87
N GLY A 725 -16.04 13.38 -20.10
CA GLY A 725 -17.01 12.43 -20.64
C GLY A 725 -16.82 11.00 -20.13
N VAL A 726 -17.86 10.18 -20.33
CA VAL A 726 -17.79 8.73 -20.13
C VAL A 726 -17.24 8.10 -21.40
N ARG A 727 -16.24 7.22 -21.27
CA ARG A 727 -15.66 6.53 -22.41
C ARG A 727 -16.60 5.41 -22.86
N PHE A 728 -17.02 5.48 -24.13
CA PHE A 728 -17.63 4.35 -24.84
C PHE A 728 -16.50 3.57 -25.51
N GLY A 729 -16.26 2.34 -25.08
CA GLY A 729 -15.11 1.53 -25.49
C GLY A 729 -15.44 0.57 -26.63
N GLU A 730 -14.47 -0.29 -26.92
CA GLU A 730 -14.57 -1.30 -27.97
C GLU A 730 -15.60 -2.39 -27.64
N MET A 731 -15.66 -2.83 -26.38
CA MET A 731 -16.62 -3.85 -25.94
C MET A 731 -18.06 -3.34 -26.07
N GLU A 732 -18.31 -2.07 -25.74
CA GLU A 732 -19.64 -1.47 -25.88
C GLU A 732 -20.01 -1.26 -27.36
N ARG A 733 -19.04 -0.91 -28.22
CA ARG A 733 -19.22 -0.86 -29.67
C ARG A 733 -19.69 -2.20 -30.21
N ASP A 734 -18.97 -3.27 -29.89
CA ASP A 734 -19.25 -4.60 -30.41
C ASP A 734 -20.60 -5.13 -29.91
N SER A 735 -20.97 -4.80 -28.68
CA SER A 735 -22.31 -5.07 -28.14
C SER A 735 -23.41 -4.42 -28.97
N LEU A 736 -23.30 -3.12 -29.31
CA LEU A 736 -24.32 -2.46 -30.15
C LEU A 736 -24.36 -2.98 -31.58
N ILE A 737 -23.21 -3.34 -32.16
CA ILE A 737 -23.14 -3.97 -33.48
C ILE A 737 -23.88 -5.31 -33.45
N SER A 738 -23.68 -6.12 -32.40
CA SER A 738 -24.37 -7.41 -32.25
C SER A 738 -25.90 -7.27 -32.17
N HIS A 739 -26.39 -6.18 -31.60
CA HIS A 739 -27.82 -5.85 -31.56
C HIS A 739 -28.35 -5.27 -32.89
N GLY A 740 -27.49 -5.00 -33.88
CA GLY A 740 -27.87 -4.32 -35.11
C GLY A 740 -28.28 -2.85 -34.89
N ALA A 741 -27.90 -2.25 -33.77
CA ALA A 741 -28.33 -0.92 -33.36
C ALA A 741 -27.48 0.20 -33.99
N SER A 742 -27.43 0.24 -35.33
CA SER A 742 -26.56 1.13 -36.10
C SER A 742 -26.79 2.62 -35.80
N PHE A 743 -28.03 3.04 -35.56
CA PHE A 743 -28.33 4.43 -35.22
C PHE A 743 -27.81 4.83 -33.83
N LEU A 744 -27.92 3.95 -32.83
CA LEU A 744 -27.36 4.20 -31.50
C LEU A 744 -25.84 4.26 -31.55
N LEU A 745 -25.22 3.37 -32.35
CA LEU A 745 -23.78 3.37 -32.55
C LEU A 745 -23.31 4.68 -33.18
N GLN A 746 -23.97 5.12 -34.25
CA GLN A 746 -23.68 6.39 -34.92
C GLN A 746 -23.88 7.56 -33.96
N ASP A 747 -24.98 7.58 -33.20
CA ASP A 747 -25.24 8.63 -32.23
C ASP A 747 -24.14 8.74 -31.16
N ARG A 748 -23.73 7.61 -30.57
CA ARG A 748 -22.73 7.60 -29.49
C ARG A 748 -21.30 7.88 -29.96
N LEU A 749 -20.87 7.30 -31.08
CA LEU A 749 -19.50 7.45 -31.58
C LEU A 749 -19.31 8.70 -32.45
N PHE A 750 -20.36 9.23 -33.06
CA PHE A 750 -20.27 10.36 -33.97
C PHE A 750 -20.97 11.61 -33.43
N HIS A 751 -22.31 11.61 -33.35
CA HIS A 751 -23.08 12.82 -33.04
C HIS A 751 -22.83 13.37 -31.63
N CYS A 752 -22.68 12.49 -30.64
CA CYS A 752 -22.43 12.86 -29.23
C CYS A 752 -20.94 13.05 -28.89
N SER A 753 -20.02 12.89 -29.84
CA SER A 753 -18.57 12.92 -29.61
C SER A 753 -17.91 14.10 -30.33
N ASP A 754 -17.63 13.94 -31.62
CA ASP A 754 -16.76 14.83 -32.40
C ASP A 754 -17.27 15.05 -33.83
N ALA A 755 -18.60 15.00 -34.03
CA ALA A 755 -19.21 15.35 -35.31
C ALA A 755 -18.82 16.76 -35.74
N SER A 756 -18.25 16.88 -36.93
CA SER A 756 -17.81 18.15 -37.51
C SER A 756 -18.16 18.25 -38.99
N MET A 757 -18.53 19.45 -39.42
CA MET A 757 -18.68 19.77 -40.85
C MET A 757 -17.31 20.04 -41.45
N ALA A 758 -16.97 19.38 -42.56
CA ALA A 758 -15.73 19.61 -43.29
C ALA A 758 -16.01 19.80 -44.78
N LEU A 759 -15.21 20.65 -45.40
CA LEU A 759 -15.23 20.88 -46.84
C LEU A 759 -14.36 19.83 -47.55
N ILE A 760 -14.89 19.27 -48.63
CA ILE A 760 -14.18 18.35 -49.52
C ILE A 760 -14.23 18.88 -50.96
N CYS A 761 -13.11 18.81 -51.66
CA CYS A 761 -13.07 19.14 -53.07
C CYS A 761 -13.34 17.89 -53.92
N THR A 762 -14.45 17.85 -54.66
CA THR A 762 -14.88 16.68 -55.43
C THR A 762 -13.96 16.37 -56.62
N SER A 763 -13.15 17.34 -57.08
CA SER A 763 -12.19 17.12 -58.17
C SER A 763 -10.86 16.51 -57.72
N CYS A 764 -10.35 16.80 -56.51
CA CYS A 764 -9.11 16.17 -56.00
C CYS A 764 -9.34 15.12 -54.91
N GLY A 765 -10.53 15.09 -54.30
CA GLY A 765 -10.87 14.19 -53.20
C GLY A 765 -10.15 14.51 -51.89
N THR A 766 -9.51 15.67 -51.77
CA THR A 766 -8.71 16.04 -50.58
C THR A 766 -9.51 16.91 -49.62
N LEU A 767 -9.43 16.58 -48.33
CA LEU A 767 -10.05 17.33 -47.23
C LEU A 767 -9.26 18.59 -46.82
N LEU A 768 -7.95 18.64 -47.09
CA LEU A 768 -7.05 19.74 -46.67
C LEU A 768 -6.90 20.85 -47.72
N GLY A 769 -7.38 20.61 -48.95
CA GLY A 769 -7.28 21.53 -50.08
C GLY A 769 -8.28 22.70 -50.06
N PRO A 770 -9.56 22.49 -49.71
CA PRO A 770 -10.57 23.55 -49.63
C PRO A 770 -10.24 24.59 -48.55
N VAL A 771 -10.34 25.87 -48.91
CA VAL A 771 -10.16 27.01 -48.01
C VAL A 771 -11.21 28.07 -48.31
N THR A 772 -11.75 28.66 -47.25
CA THR A 772 -12.69 29.78 -47.33
C THR A 772 -11.91 31.09 -47.31
N ILE A 773 -12.04 31.91 -48.35
CA ILE A 773 -11.52 33.29 -48.38
C ILE A 773 -12.68 34.24 -48.12
N THR A 774 -12.50 35.15 -47.17
CA THR A 774 -13.43 36.25 -46.93
C THR A 774 -12.96 37.46 -47.74
N ILE A 775 -13.77 37.90 -48.71
CA ILE A 775 -13.44 39.07 -49.55
C ILE A 775 -14.26 40.27 -49.04
N THR A 776 -13.57 41.34 -48.65
CA THR A 776 -14.20 42.62 -48.33
C THR A 776 -14.52 43.37 -49.61
N CYS A 777 -15.81 43.63 -49.88
CA CYS A 777 -16.21 44.44 -51.03
C CYS A 777 -16.41 45.91 -50.64
N ASP A 778 -15.65 46.78 -51.32
CA ASP A 778 -15.27 48.12 -50.85
C ASP A 778 -16.34 49.21 -51.07
N ARG A 779 -17.62 48.87 -51.05
CA ARG A 779 -18.70 49.88 -51.16
C ARG A 779 -19.84 49.74 -50.15
N ASN A 780 -20.02 48.60 -49.47
CA ASN A 780 -21.14 48.40 -48.54
C ASN A 780 -20.81 47.62 -47.24
N LYS A 781 -19.53 47.34 -46.91
CA LYS A 781 -19.14 46.49 -45.75
C LYS A 781 -19.89 45.13 -45.70
N GLN A 782 -20.27 44.58 -46.85
CA GLN A 782 -20.76 43.20 -46.93
C GLN A 782 -19.55 42.27 -47.10
N PHE A 783 -19.53 41.19 -46.32
CA PHE A 783 -18.49 40.17 -46.40
C PHE A 783 -19.00 39.06 -47.32
N GLU A 784 -18.33 38.82 -48.44
CA GLU A 784 -18.65 37.71 -49.35
C GLU A 784 -17.64 36.58 -49.11
N THR A 785 -18.11 35.43 -48.63
CA THR A 785 -17.29 34.23 -48.41
C THR A 785 -17.25 33.40 -49.69
N LYS A 786 -16.07 33.25 -50.29
CA LYS A 786 -15.87 32.35 -51.44
C LYS A 786 -14.97 31.18 -51.05
N GLU A 787 -15.45 29.98 -51.36
CA GLU A 787 -14.71 28.74 -51.15
C GLU A 787 -13.88 28.41 -52.39
N HIS A 788 -12.62 28.05 -52.20
CA HIS A 788 -11.71 27.68 -53.28
C HIS A 788 -10.79 26.55 -52.82
N CYS A 789 -10.43 25.65 -53.73
CA CYS A 789 -9.46 24.59 -53.43
C CYS A 789 -8.05 25.04 -53.83
N ARG A 790 -7.09 25.01 -52.89
CA ARG A 790 -5.69 25.38 -53.12
C ARG A 790 -4.98 24.49 -54.15
N LEU A 791 -5.37 23.22 -54.25
CA LEU A 791 -4.72 22.26 -55.14
C LEU A 791 -5.28 22.29 -56.57
N CYS A 792 -6.59 22.53 -56.71
CA CYS A 792 -7.26 22.51 -58.01
C CYS A 792 -7.48 23.91 -58.61
N GLY A 793 -7.45 24.98 -57.81
CA GLY A 793 -7.72 26.36 -58.25
C GLY A 793 -9.19 26.66 -58.63
N HIS A 794 -10.07 25.65 -58.65
CA HIS A 794 -11.49 25.79 -59.02
C HIS A 794 -12.38 25.81 -57.77
N GLY A 795 -13.33 26.77 -57.71
CA GLY A 795 -14.28 26.92 -56.59
C GLY A 795 -15.64 26.25 -56.79
N LYS A 796 -15.95 25.70 -57.98
CA LYS A 796 -17.27 25.13 -58.28
C LYS A 796 -17.50 23.69 -57.77
N ASN A 797 -16.45 23.03 -57.28
CA ASN A 797 -16.42 21.59 -56.97
C ASN A 797 -16.10 21.35 -55.48
N ILE A 798 -16.73 22.11 -54.58
CA ILE A 798 -16.57 21.96 -53.13
C ILE A 798 -17.92 21.57 -52.55
N GLU A 799 -17.93 20.53 -51.73
CA GLU A 799 -19.11 20.04 -51.02
C GLU A 799 -18.83 19.97 -49.51
N GLU A 800 -19.88 20.11 -48.71
CA GLU A 800 -19.83 19.93 -47.26
C GLU A 800 -20.19 18.49 -46.88
N ILE A 801 -19.36 17.87 -46.05
CA ILE A 801 -19.60 16.53 -45.51
C ILE A 801 -19.48 16.51 -43.99
N GLN A 802 -20.25 15.63 -43.35
CA GLN A 802 -20.15 15.34 -41.93
C GLN A 802 -19.09 14.25 -41.70
N ILE A 803 -18.03 14.59 -40.96
CA ILE A 803 -16.97 13.64 -40.61
C ILE A 803 -16.57 13.78 -39.13
N PRO A 804 -16.04 12.71 -38.50
CA PRO A 804 -15.46 12.82 -37.18
C PRO A 804 -14.28 13.79 -37.24
N TYR A 805 -14.18 14.73 -36.32
CA TYR A 805 -13.09 15.69 -36.30
C TYR A 805 -11.73 14.99 -36.19
N ILE A 806 -11.67 13.88 -35.44
CA ILE A 806 -10.45 13.07 -35.34
C ILE A 806 -9.98 12.53 -36.70
N PHE A 807 -10.89 12.30 -37.64
CA PHE A 807 -10.54 11.85 -38.99
C PHE A 807 -9.82 12.96 -39.78
N LYS A 808 -10.23 14.23 -39.62
CA LYS A 808 -9.50 15.37 -40.21
C LYS A 808 -8.08 15.48 -39.66
N PHE A 809 -7.91 15.29 -38.35
CA PHE A 809 -6.60 15.27 -37.72
C PHE A 809 -5.75 14.10 -38.24
N PHE A 810 -6.33 12.90 -38.37
CA PHE A 810 -5.67 11.73 -38.93
C PHE A 810 -5.17 11.94 -40.36
N VAL A 811 -6.00 12.51 -41.25
CA VAL A 811 -5.60 12.87 -42.61
C VAL A 811 -4.45 13.89 -42.61
N THR A 812 -4.44 14.83 -41.67
CA THR A 812 -3.35 15.80 -41.51
C THR A 812 -2.04 15.13 -41.09
N GLN A 813 -2.09 14.17 -40.16
CA GLN A 813 -0.93 13.39 -39.75
C GLN A 813 -0.39 12.53 -40.90
N LEU A 814 -1.27 11.87 -41.66
CA LEU A 814 -0.86 11.11 -42.86
C LEU A 814 -0.19 12.01 -43.90
N ALA A 815 -0.73 13.21 -44.14
CA ALA A 815 -0.12 14.17 -45.05
C ALA A 815 1.28 14.61 -44.59
N SER A 816 1.53 14.71 -43.27
CA SER A 816 2.87 14.99 -42.73
C SER A 816 3.89 13.87 -43.01
N CYS A 817 3.41 12.63 -43.17
CA CYS A 817 4.20 11.49 -43.62
C CYS A 817 4.23 11.34 -45.15
N ASN A 818 3.81 12.35 -45.90
CA ASN A 818 3.65 12.34 -47.37
C ASN A 818 2.65 11.30 -47.91
N ILE A 819 1.71 10.86 -47.08
CA ILE A 819 0.63 9.96 -47.49
C ILE A 819 -0.59 10.82 -47.82
N ASN A 820 -1.00 10.82 -49.09
CA ASN A 820 -2.17 11.58 -49.55
C ASN A 820 -3.44 10.70 -49.51
N VAL A 821 -4.44 11.12 -48.73
CA VAL A 821 -5.75 10.46 -48.65
C VAL A 821 -6.71 11.11 -49.65
N LYS A 822 -7.25 10.31 -50.57
CA LYS A 822 -8.28 10.72 -51.51
C LYS A 822 -9.62 10.06 -51.15
N ILE A 823 -10.64 10.88 -50.96
CA ILE A 823 -12.00 10.46 -50.63
C ILE A 823 -12.85 10.63 -51.89
N GLY A 824 -13.46 9.53 -52.35
CA GLY A 824 -14.42 9.57 -53.45
C GLY A 824 -15.80 9.97 -52.95
N SER A 825 -16.33 11.10 -53.41
CA SER A 825 -17.72 11.51 -53.16
C SER A 825 -18.62 11.00 -54.29
N GLN A 826 -19.60 10.17 -53.97
CA GLN A 826 -20.69 9.80 -54.88
C GLN A 826 -22.01 10.21 -54.24
N LYS A 827 -22.89 10.88 -55.00
CA LYS A 827 -24.26 11.12 -54.56
C LYS A 827 -25.04 9.82 -54.64
N CYS A 828 -25.39 9.24 -53.50
CA CYS A 828 -26.35 8.13 -53.47
C CYS A 828 -27.77 8.69 -53.57
N GLU A 829 -28.44 8.44 -54.70
CA GLU A 829 -29.90 8.58 -54.80
C GLU A 829 -30.56 7.39 -54.10
N PHE A 830 -30.75 7.47 -52.77
CA PHE A 830 -31.62 6.52 -52.07
C PHE A 830 -33.07 6.95 -52.27
N SER A 831 -33.78 6.28 -53.17
CA SER A 831 -35.23 6.27 -53.19
C SER A 831 -35.72 5.46 -51.99
N TYR A 832 -36.23 6.14 -50.96
CA TYR A 832 -36.95 5.48 -49.87
C TYR A 832 -38.26 4.93 -50.43
N ALA A 833 -38.31 3.61 -50.69
CA ALA A 833 -39.57 2.89 -50.69
C ALA A 833 -39.93 2.64 -49.22
N LEU A 834 -41.04 3.25 -48.79
CA LEU A 834 -41.64 3.12 -47.45
C LEU A 834 -41.88 1.67 -47.05
#